data_AF-A0A3Q2ZX21-F1
#
_entry.id   AF-A0A3Q2ZX21-F1
#
_cell.length_a   1.000
_cell.length_b   1.000
_cell.length_c   1.000
_cell.angle_alpha   90.00
_cell.angle_beta   90.00
_cell.angle_gamma   90.00
#
_symmetry.space_group_name_H-M   'P 1'
#
loop_
_entity.id
_entity.type
_entity.pdbx_description
1 polymer ?
#
loop_
_entity_poly.entity_id
_entity_poly.type
_entity_poly.pdbx_seq_one_letter_code
_entity_poly.pdbx_strand_id
1 'polypeptide(L)'
;MPVYILTDGTGTRAQIPAHLTMISISLINTSTDCTNKVVKGKVIHKGPLAKLSLDNVVLKTIIQEDDASVSGSSHNLSINVFLFGSLAKNFNDAVSQGDVVMASGFIASKSPTAKKDNLHPYNLILSRDDACIYVSKVTKTPKYTYTRLDNLKNESVVNVYGVVVFFKQPFQTRGTDLCSTLKITDQSNENIGCTIFCEKLKDHPRIFQIGDIVRLHRVKAKLFNNSITLVSTFGFSVVTFDGSVGGAVQPRTSSKSFHFDEEDRRTVEELRSWATSKGLRPLVSSTVPLSGIQPNVYFDLTCQLLAKTPIDSTCTLLRVWDGTRCPYTLVEVIAEPGITEGPTSFSKVKESFIANVFVYDNHMEFAKLLKPGDFLRIYNLLATPGSNKVPGLTRSQPVEENHLAFHLHGGTSFGRGIRVLPENSLDVQELKRVFESFPEDPKDELNEVWGTPPESLDGGTVEGSGVFTERSCSHQMMPVTLSQLKQNHPDGAYHVRVQLRSYEPRRLYQSLKLFCSKCSSIQDIPDDESVAGIFSEASQHFETCWSPKWLESRQANLPRSQGFPSQALDVLPCVQLLFQKENKDFIFLNGSTLEETCQFAARVQNIVPVTSSGGHLNLLDLSAPFLFRGRKRYYGCKQCSDAVLRKPSFGREEVIDEKLLAKAFGVQLMQFVLLMKLELQDTTDTLDVFLMKHTELFFSVSAEEASISETAQNRISQIMNILCPPEGSVGQHPWLDLCLTAYRPEGDEGQNQTCYQICNTTIFTQSDPT
;
A
#
# COMPACT_ATOMS: atom_id res chain seq x y z
N MET A 1 40.79 -11.39 15.35
CA MET A 1 41.30 -12.41 14.41
C MET A 1 40.13 -13.07 13.69
N PRO A 2 40.16 -13.17 12.36
CA PRO A 2 38.99 -13.51 11.58
C PRO A 2 38.77 -15.03 11.44
N VAL A 3 37.49 -15.43 11.54
CA VAL A 3 36.97 -16.71 11.08
C VAL A 3 36.12 -16.42 9.85
N TYR A 4 36.47 -16.98 8.70
CA TYR A 4 35.79 -16.75 7.42
C TYR A 4 34.85 -17.92 7.10
N ILE A 5 33.60 -17.63 6.78
CA ILE A 5 32.62 -18.63 6.32
C ILE A 5 32.63 -18.66 4.80
N LEU A 6 32.95 -19.82 4.22
CA LEU A 6 32.97 -20.03 2.78
C LEU A 6 31.54 -20.31 2.29
N THR A 7 31.11 -19.61 1.24
CA THR A 7 29.80 -19.81 0.59
C THR A 7 29.88 -20.90 -0.47
N ASP A 8 28.99 -21.89 -0.40
CA ASP A 8 28.91 -22.97 -1.39
C ASP A 8 28.50 -22.39 -2.76
N GLY A 9 29.42 -22.42 -3.74
CA GLY A 9 29.13 -21.99 -5.12
C GLY A 9 30.34 -21.58 -5.96
N THR A 10 31.45 -21.17 -5.33
CA THR A 10 32.73 -20.90 -6.02
C THR A 10 33.77 -21.88 -5.51
N GLY A 11 34.49 -22.57 -6.39
CA GLY A 11 35.47 -23.60 -6.00
C GLY A 11 36.32 -23.17 -4.81
N THR A 12 36.47 -24.05 -3.81
CA THR A 12 37.04 -23.81 -2.47
C THR A 12 38.43 -23.16 -2.47
N ARG A 13 39.11 -23.12 -3.63
CA ARG A 13 40.40 -22.46 -3.86
C ARG A 13 40.32 -20.94 -4.11
N ALA A 14 39.18 -20.42 -4.58
CA ALA A 14 39.08 -19.01 -5.00
C ALA A 14 38.95 -18.01 -3.83
N GLN A 15 38.56 -18.49 -2.64
CA GLN A 15 38.32 -17.65 -1.45
C GLN A 15 39.48 -17.72 -0.42
N ILE A 16 40.53 -18.48 -0.70
CA ILE A 16 41.74 -18.57 0.14
C ILE A 16 42.83 -17.69 -0.50
N PRO A 17 43.59 -16.90 0.27
CA PRO A 17 44.70 -16.13 -0.28
C PRO A 17 45.66 -16.98 -1.11
N ALA A 18 45.95 -16.54 -2.34
CA ALA A 18 46.69 -17.31 -3.34
C ALA A 18 48.12 -17.70 -2.92
N HIS A 19 48.70 -17.00 -1.94
CA HIS A 19 50.02 -17.29 -1.40
C HIS A 19 50.04 -18.50 -0.44
N LEU A 20 48.88 -19.00 -0.01
CA LEU A 20 48.76 -20.11 0.92
C LEU A 20 48.78 -21.46 0.20
N THR A 21 49.59 -22.40 0.70
CA THR A 21 49.72 -23.76 0.13
C THR A 21 49.30 -24.83 1.13
N MET A 22 48.62 -25.87 0.63
CA MET A 22 48.12 -26.98 1.45
C MET A 22 49.27 -27.85 1.99
N ILE A 23 49.16 -28.26 3.25
CA ILE A 23 50.04 -29.26 3.87
C ILE A 23 49.21 -30.36 4.54
N SER A 24 49.61 -31.63 4.34
CA SER A 24 48.97 -32.77 4.99
C SER A 24 49.35 -32.84 6.47
N ILE A 25 48.42 -33.32 7.29
CA ILE A 25 48.61 -33.49 8.75
C ILE A 25 49.80 -34.41 9.04
N SER A 26 50.01 -35.44 8.20
CA SER A 26 51.09 -36.42 8.34
C SER A 26 52.51 -35.81 8.26
N LEU A 27 52.64 -34.67 7.58
CA LEU A 27 53.93 -34.01 7.35
C LEU A 27 54.29 -32.98 8.43
N ILE A 28 53.40 -32.72 9.39
CA ILE A 28 53.57 -31.67 10.39
C ILE A 28 54.46 -32.15 11.53
N ASN A 29 55.59 -31.48 11.73
CA ASN A 29 56.48 -31.65 12.88
C ASN A 29 57.10 -30.31 13.30
N THR A 30 57.87 -30.29 14.39
CA THR A 30 58.50 -29.06 14.92
C THR A 30 59.60 -28.46 14.03
N SER A 31 60.11 -29.20 13.04
CA SER A 31 61.11 -28.73 12.07
C SER A 31 60.51 -28.32 10.73
N THR A 32 59.18 -28.43 10.57
CA THR A 32 58.49 -28.09 9.31
C THR A 32 58.29 -26.59 9.22
N ASP A 33 58.71 -25.99 8.11
CA ASP A 33 58.35 -24.60 7.83
C ASP A 33 56.85 -24.51 7.51
N CYS A 34 56.11 -23.95 8.47
CA CYS A 34 54.66 -23.77 8.38
C CYS A 34 54.26 -22.38 7.84
N THR A 35 55.23 -21.58 7.40
CA THR A 35 54.98 -20.25 6.84
C THR A 35 54.19 -20.38 5.54
N ASN A 36 53.11 -19.60 5.41
CA ASN A 36 52.19 -19.65 4.27
C ASN A 36 51.58 -21.05 4.00
N LYS A 37 51.46 -21.89 5.04
CA LYS A 37 50.81 -23.20 4.95
C LYS A 37 49.39 -23.18 5.49
N VAL A 38 48.54 -24.01 4.91
CA VAL A 38 47.15 -24.25 5.35
C VAL A 38 46.94 -25.74 5.59
N VAL A 39 46.34 -26.07 6.73
CA VAL A 39 45.90 -27.44 7.03
C VAL A 39 44.39 -27.51 6.92
N LYS A 40 43.88 -28.44 6.12
CA LYS A 40 42.44 -28.72 5.99
C LYS A 40 42.09 -29.97 6.77
N GLY A 41 40.99 -29.92 7.51
CA GLY A 41 40.43 -31.12 8.13
C GLY A 41 38.99 -30.93 8.56
N LYS A 42 38.27 -32.04 8.66
CA LYS A 42 36.93 -32.10 9.25
C LYS A 42 37.02 -32.02 10.77
N VAL A 43 36.21 -31.18 11.40
CA VAL A 43 36.15 -31.04 12.86
C VAL A 43 35.48 -32.28 13.44
N ILE A 44 36.27 -33.17 14.02
CA ILE A 44 35.75 -34.40 14.65
C ILE A 44 35.44 -34.21 16.13
N HIS A 45 36.05 -33.22 16.77
CA HIS A 45 35.77 -32.87 18.16
C HIS A 45 35.96 -31.37 18.42
N LYS A 46 34.98 -30.73 19.06
CA LYS A 46 35.07 -29.34 19.55
C LYS A 46 34.96 -29.34 21.07
N GLY A 47 36.04 -28.99 21.76
CA GLY A 47 36.04 -28.85 23.21
C GLY A 47 35.37 -27.55 23.67
N PRO A 48 35.04 -27.43 24.97
CA PRO A 48 34.46 -26.22 25.53
C PRO A 48 35.47 -25.06 25.52
N LEU A 49 34.96 -23.83 25.46
CA LEU A 49 35.76 -22.62 25.62
C LEU A 49 36.19 -22.47 27.09
N ALA A 50 37.49 -22.60 27.37
CA ALA A 50 38.06 -22.53 28.72
C ALA A 50 38.67 -21.15 28.99
N LYS A 51 38.52 -20.63 30.22
CA LYS A 51 39.15 -19.38 30.68
C LYS A 51 40.52 -19.66 31.30
N LEU A 52 41.55 -18.94 30.86
CA LEU A 52 42.92 -19.01 31.41
C LEU A 52 43.21 -17.83 32.36
N SER A 53 42.67 -16.63 32.09
CA SER A 53 42.73 -15.43 32.95
C SER A 53 41.53 -14.49 32.64
N LEU A 54 41.44 -13.31 33.27
CA LEU A 54 40.30 -12.37 33.10
C LEU A 54 40.02 -12.04 31.62
N ASP A 55 41.05 -11.98 30.77
CA ASP A 55 40.93 -11.60 29.35
C ASP A 55 41.37 -12.66 28.34
N ASN A 56 41.92 -13.81 28.79
CA ASN A 56 42.40 -14.87 27.90
C ASN A 56 41.53 -16.13 27.98
N VAL A 57 41.00 -16.54 26.82
CA VAL A 57 40.25 -17.78 26.61
C VAL A 57 40.99 -18.70 25.64
N VAL A 58 40.80 -20.01 25.79
CA VAL A 58 41.38 -21.04 24.93
C VAL A 58 40.32 -22.05 24.52
N LEU A 59 40.40 -22.54 23.29
CA LEU A 59 39.55 -23.64 22.80
C LEU A 59 40.44 -24.71 22.16
N LYS A 60 40.21 -25.97 22.56
CA LYS A 60 40.82 -27.14 21.93
C LYS A 60 39.83 -27.78 20.96
N THR A 61 40.27 -28.05 19.74
CA THR A 61 39.52 -28.82 18.75
C THR A 61 40.41 -29.86 18.09
N ILE A 62 39.82 -30.89 17.50
CA ILE A 62 40.53 -31.94 16.77
C ILE A 62 39.97 -31.97 15.36
N ILE A 63 40.87 -31.85 14.38
CA ILE A 63 40.56 -31.91 12.95
C ILE A 63 41.16 -33.18 12.36
N GLN A 64 40.50 -33.76 11.36
CA GLN A 64 40.93 -34.97 10.66
C GLN A 64 40.93 -34.76 9.14
N GLU A 65 41.98 -35.19 8.45
CA GLU A 65 42.11 -35.14 6.99
C GLU A 65 41.28 -36.27 6.33
N ASP A 66 40.67 -36.02 5.15
CA ASP A 66 39.85 -37.02 4.44
C ASP A 66 40.72 -38.05 3.69
N ASP A 67 40.36 -39.33 3.81
CA ASP A 67 41.12 -40.54 3.42
C ASP A 67 41.38 -40.78 1.90
N ALA A 68 41.09 -39.81 1.03
CA ALA A 68 40.96 -40.11 -0.41
C ALA A 68 42.27 -40.32 -1.20
N SER A 69 43.47 -40.27 -0.59
CA SER A 69 44.72 -40.32 -1.39
C SER A 69 45.95 -41.02 -0.81
N VAL A 70 45.89 -41.74 0.32
CA VAL A 70 47.08 -42.46 0.82
C VAL A 70 46.76 -43.89 1.22
N SER A 71 46.98 -44.81 0.28
CA SER A 71 47.10 -46.24 0.56
C SER A 71 48.41 -46.51 1.29
N GLY A 72 48.32 -46.96 2.55
CA GLY A 72 49.39 -47.69 3.21
C GLY A 72 50.37 -46.86 4.06
N SER A 73 49.93 -46.42 5.24
CA SER A 73 50.74 -46.37 6.47
C SER A 73 49.89 -45.81 7.61
N SER A 74 50.06 -46.36 8.82
CA SER A 74 49.34 -45.96 10.04
C SER A 74 49.83 -44.61 10.57
N HIS A 75 49.65 -43.55 9.80
CA HIS A 75 49.97 -42.19 10.23
C HIS A 75 48.73 -41.50 10.76
N ASN A 76 48.87 -40.81 11.89
CA ASN A 76 47.79 -40.10 12.57
C ASN A 76 47.22 -39.01 11.65
N LEU A 77 46.07 -39.27 11.02
CA LEU A 77 45.34 -38.35 10.13
C LEU A 77 44.58 -37.25 10.87
N SER A 78 44.71 -37.18 12.19
CA SER A 78 44.09 -36.15 13.01
C SER A 78 45.13 -35.39 13.82
N ILE A 79 44.81 -34.15 14.17
CA ILE A 79 45.70 -33.26 14.92
C ILE A 79 44.90 -32.38 15.87
N ASN A 80 45.47 -32.09 17.04
CA ASN A 80 44.90 -31.13 17.97
C ASN A 80 45.20 -29.71 17.50
N VAL A 81 44.20 -28.84 17.62
CA VAL A 81 44.29 -27.42 17.30
C VAL A 81 43.89 -26.61 18.53
N PHE A 82 44.76 -25.71 18.96
CA PHE A 82 44.54 -24.80 20.09
C PHE A 82 44.38 -23.37 19.57
N LEU A 83 43.24 -22.78 19.89
CA LEU A 83 42.84 -21.43 19.50
C LEU A 83 42.79 -20.55 20.74
N PHE A 84 43.22 -19.29 20.62
CA PHE A 84 43.31 -18.36 21.75
C PHE A 84 42.53 -17.06 21.52
N GLY A 85 42.12 -16.41 22.61
CA GLY A 85 41.56 -15.05 22.60
C GLY A 85 40.32 -14.90 21.72
N SER A 86 40.28 -13.84 20.91
CA SER A 86 39.14 -13.56 20.02
C SER A 86 38.90 -14.66 18.98
N LEU A 87 39.95 -15.32 18.49
CA LEU A 87 39.83 -16.42 17.52
C LEU A 87 39.10 -17.62 18.12
N ALA A 88 39.38 -17.94 19.40
CA ALA A 88 38.71 -19.01 20.13
C ALA A 88 37.21 -18.74 20.32
N LYS A 89 36.83 -17.48 20.63
CA LYS A 89 35.43 -17.06 20.75
C LYS A 89 34.72 -17.19 19.39
N ASN A 90 35.29 -16.60 18.35
CA ASN A 90 34.71 -16.62 17.00
C ASN A 90 34.56 -18.05 16.46
N PHE A 91 35.55 -18.92 16.71
CA PHE A 91 35.47 -20.33 16.31
C PHE A 91 34.39 -21.09 17.08
N ASN A 92 34.27 -20.85 18.38
CA ASN A 92 33.24 -21.49 19.21
C ASN A 92 31.83 -21.21 18.67
N ASP A 93 31.60 -19.99 18.20
CA ASP A 93 30.30 -19.52 17.73
C ASP A 93 30.02 -19.92 16.27
N ALA A 94 31.05 -19.91 15.41
CA ALA A 94 30.89 -20.12 13.96
C ALA A 94 30.99 -21.58 13.49
N VAL A 95 31.64 -22.48 14.25
CA VAL A 95 32.00 -23.84 13.82
C VAL A 95 31.30 -24.91 14.62
N SER A 96 30.71 -25.89 13.91
CA SER A 96 30.08 -27.08 14.49
C SER A 96 30.91 -28.34 14.23
N GLN A 97 30.71 -29.35 15.08
CA GLN A 97 31.31 -30.67 14.83
C GLN A 97 30.76 -31.24 13.51
N GLY A 98 31.65 -31.68 12.62
CA GLY A 98 31.34 -32.15 11.28
C GLY A 98 31.62 -31.14 10.17
N ASP A 99 31.81 -29.86 10.48
CA ASP A 99 32.24 -28.84 9.50
C ASP A 99 33.68 -29.10 9.03
N VAL A 100 34.00 -28.66 7.82
CA VAL A 100 35.36 -28.72 7.28
C VAL A 100 36.02 -27.37 7.50
N VAL A 101 37.17 -27.38 8.17
CA VAL A 101 37.93 -26.16 8.48
C VAL A 101 39.29 -26.18 7.82
N MET A 102 39.79 -24.99 7.50
CA MET A 102 41.15 -24.77 7.04
C MET A 102 41.84 -23.75 7.96
N ALA A 103 43.01 -24.09 8.48
CA ALA A 103 43.75 -23.28 9.44
C ALA A 103 45.07 -22.76 8.85
N SER A 104 45.35 -21.45 9.00
CA SER A 104 46.62 -20.80 8.62
C SER A 104 47.21 -20.00 9.78
N GLY A 105 48.49 -19.61 9.68
CA GLY A 105 49.17 -18.82 10.73
C GLY A 105 49.42 -19.60 12.02
N PHE A 106 49.56 -20.93 11.92
CA PHE A 106 49.76 -21.82 13.06
C PHE A 106 51.24 -22.14 13.33
N ILE A 107 51.55 -22.50 14.57
CA ILE A 107 52.85 -23.06 14.99
C ILE A 107 52.65 -24.54 15.37
N ALA A 108 53.49 -25.42 14.85
CA ALA A 108 53.53 -26.82 15.27
C ALA A 108 54.32 -26.97 16.57
N SER A 109 53.72 -27.58 17.59
CA SER A 109 54.39 -27.91 18.86
C SER A 109 54.24 -29.39 19.20
N LYS A 110 55.15 -29.95 20.01
CA LYS A 110 55.01 -31.34 20.48
C LYS A 110 53.82 -31.44 21.43
N SER A 111 53.00 -32.47 21.24
CA SER A 111 51.89 -32.72 22.16
C SER A 111 52.41 -33.24 23.51
N PRO A 112 52.07 -32.58 24.64
CA PRO A 112 52.45 -33.04 25.97
C PRO A 112 51.83 -34.39 26.35
N THR A 113 50.69 -34.73 25.72
CA THR A 113 49.94 -35.96 26.01
C THR A 113 50.29 -37.10 25.08
N ALA A 114 51.02 -36.87 23.98
CA ALA A 114 51.33 -37.89 22.98
C ALA A 114 52.03 -39.13 23.56
N LYS A 115 52.86 -38.98 24.61
CA LYS A 115 53.51 -40.11 25.30
C LYS A 115 52.54 -40.92 26.18
N LYS A 116 51.37 -40.37 26.52
CA LYS A 116 50.35 -40.97 27.40
C LYS A 116 49.20 -41.58 26.60
N ASP A 117 48.75 -40.94 25.53
CA ASP A 117 47.60 -41.37 24.73
C ASP A 117 47.99 -42.03 23.39
N ASN A 118 49.27 -42.01 23.00
CA ASN A 118 49.78 -42.46 21.70
C ASN A 118 49.08 -41.79 20.49
N LEU A 119 48.40 -40.67 20.71
CA LEU A 119 47.64 -39.94 19.70
C LEU A 119 48.24 -38.55 19.51
N HIS A 120 48.11 -38.02 18.28
CA HIS A 120 48.42 -36.62 17.95
C HIS A 120 49.83 -36.18 18.45
N PRO A 121 50.93 -36.66 17.83
CA PRO A 121 52.30 -36.35 18.27
C PRO A 121 52.62 -34.84 18.30
N TYR A 122 51.88 -34.06 17.52
CA TYR A 122 52.00 -32.62 17.41
C TYR A 122 50.65 -31.92 17.58
N ASN A 123 50.70 -30.66 17.96
CA ASN A 123 49.57 -29.75 18.10
C ASN A 123 49.78 -28.53 17.21
N LEU A 124 48.71 -28.00 16.64
CA LEU A 124 48.68 -26.68 16.00
C LEU A 124 48.29 -25.62 17.03
N ILE A 125 49.13 -24.61 17.18
CA ILE A 125 48.89 -23.47 18.06
C ILE A 125 48.60 -22.24 17.20
N LEU A 126 47.37 -21.70 17.28
CA LEU A 126 46.94 -20.49 16.58
C LEU A 126 46.84 -19.34 17.59
N SER A 127 47.98 -18.72 17.86
CA SER A 127 48.12 -17.64 18.84
C SER A 127 48.71 -16.35 18.25
N ARG A 128 49.12 -16.35 16.98
CA ARG A 128 49.72 -15.21 16.28
C ARG A 128 48.68 -14.35 15.59
N ASP A 129 48.97 -13.07 15.39
CA ASP A 129 48.07 -12.07 14.78
C ASP A 129 47.63 -12.41 13.34
N ASP A 130 48.41 -13.22 12.62
CA ASP A 130 48.13 -13.73 11.28
C ASP A 130 47.30 -15.03 11.25
N ALA A 131 46.91 -15.56 12.42
CA ALA A 131 46.14 -16.79 12.52
C ALA A 131 44.70 -16.61 12.02
N CYS A 132 44.30 -17.45 11.06
CA CYS A 132 42.98 -17.41 10.42
C CYS A 132 42.37 -18.81 10.32
N ILE A 133 41.04 -18.88 10.39
CA ILE A 133 40.26 -20.11 10.13
C ILE A 133 39.25 -19.84 9.01
N TYR A 134 39.19 -20.76 8.03
CA TYR A 134 38.17 -20.78 6.98
C TYR A 134 37.25 -21.98 7.19
N VAL A 135 35.93 -21.80 7.09
CA VAL A 135 34.92 -22.79 7.46
C VAL A 135 34.01 -23.08 6.28
N SER A 136 33.93 -24.35 5.88
CA SER A 136 32.96 -24.88 4.92
C SER A 136 31.91 -25.69 5.68
N LYS A 137 30.66 -25.23 5.65
CA LYS A 137 29.56 -25.85 6.39
C LYS A 137 29.03 -27.07 5.64
N VAL A 138 29.06 -28.24 6.27
CA VAL A 138 28.44 -29.45 5.69
C VAL A 138 26.99 -29.51 6.14
N THR A 139 26.06 -29.11 5.29
CA THR A 139 24.62 -29.23 5.60
C THR A 139 24.21 -30.70 5.53
N LYS A 140 23.95 -31.34 6.68
CA LYS A 140 23.24 -32.63 6.72
C LYS A 140 21.77 -32.37 6.41
N THR A 141 21.32 -32.66 5.19
CA THR A 141 19.90 -32.66 4.83
C THR A 141 19.23 -33.97 5.31
N PRO A 142 18.18 -33.93 6.14
CA PRO A 142 17.43 -35.13 6.51
C PRO A 142 16.60 -35.62 5.30
N LYS A 143 16.79 -36.88 4.90
CA LYS A 143 15.99 -37.53 3.84
C LYS A 143 14.65 -38.01 4.41
N TYR A 144 13.54 -37.56 3.85
CA TYR A 144 12.18 -37.91 4.28
C TYR A 144 11.58 -38.99 3.37
N THR A 145 10.76 -39.89 3.94
CA THR A 145 9.98 -40.89 3.20
C THR A 145 8.49 -40.54 3.25
N TYR A 146 7.81 -40.63 2.11
CA TYR A 146 6.38 -40.32 1.96
C TYR A 146 5.54 -41.59 1.75
N THR A 147 4.39 -41.66 2.40
CA THR A 147 3.44 -42.79 2.32
C THR A 147 2.23 -42.40 1.48
N ARG A 148 1.76 -43.28 0.59
CA ARG A 148 0.52 -43.09 -0.16
C ARG A 148 -0.72 -43.23 0.73
N LEU A 149 -1.80 -42.58 0.36
CA LEU A 149 -3.01 -42.50 1.19
C LEU A 149 -3.74 -43.85 1.36
N ASP A 150 -3.62 -44.75 0.39
CA ASP A 150 -4.13 -46.13 0.43
C ASP A 150 -3.34 -47.06 1.38
N ASN A 151 -2.12 -46.69 1.75
CA ASN A 151 -1.20 -47.51 2.54
C ASN A 151 -1.06 -47.05 4.00
N LEU A 152 -1.97 -46.18 4.45
CA LEU A 152 -1.94 -45.67 5.82
C LEU A 152 -2.25 -46.78 6.83
N LYS A 153 -1.43 -46.87 7.88
CA LYS A 153 -1.61 -47.85 8.97
C LYS A 153 -2.08 -47.14 10.23
N ASN A 154 -3.06 -47.70 10.92
CA ASN A 154 -3.54 -47.14 12.19
C ASN A 154 -2.40 -46.98 13.21
N GLU A 155 -2.44 -45.89 13.97
CA GLU A 155 -1.46 -45.50 14.99
C GLU A 155 -0.03 -45.21 14.48
N SER A 156 0.21 -45.19 13.17
CA SER A 156 1.51 -44.85 12.59
C SER A 156 1.69 -43.33 12.38
N VAL A 157 2.93 -42.86 12.52
CA VAL A 157 3.32 -41.48 12.18
C VAL A 157 3.97 -41.48 10.80
N VAL A 158 3.40 -40.73 9.87
CA VAL A 158 3.77 -40.74 8.45
C VAL A 158 3.99 -39.32 7.92
N ASN A 159 4.63 -39.24 6.76
CA ASN A 159 4.65 -38.04 5.93
C ASN A 159 3.86 -38.33 4.67
N VAL A 160 3.03 -37.39 4.23
CA VAL A 160 2.15 -37.58 3.07
C VAL A 160 2.13 -36.34 2.19
N TYR A 161 1.88 -36.56 0.90
CA TYR A 161 1.40 -35.52 -0.01
C TYR A 161 -0.07 -35.83 -0.36
N GLY A 162 -0.82 -34.79 -0.68
CA GLY A 162 -2.17 -34.95 -1.22
C GLY A 162 -2.72 -33.67 -1.82
N VAL A 163 -3.66 -33.84 -2.73
CA VAL A 163 -4.47 -32.79 -3.36
C VAL A 163 -5.67 -32.52 -2.46
N VAL A 164 -5.88 -31.25 -2.12
CA VAL A 164 -6.98 -30.81 -1.25
C VAL A 164 -8.30 -30.87 -2.03
N VAL A 165 -9.26 -31.62 -1.52
CA VAL A 165 -10.63 -31.72 -2.08
C VAL A 165 -11.68 -31.02 -1.23
N PHE A 166 -11.33 -30.71 0.01
CA PHE A 166 -12.19 -29.97 0.93
C PHE A 166 -11.32 -29.32 2.01
N PHE A 167 -11.68 -28.13 2.48
CA PHE A 167 -11.04 -27.51 3.62
C PHE A 167 -11.98 -26.56 4.36
N LYS A 168 -11.70 -26.35 5.64
CA LYS A 168 -12.30 -25.32 6.48
C LYS A 168 -11.22 -24.32 6.87
N GLN A 169 -11.63 -23.08 7.07
CA GLN A 169 -10.75 -22.09 7.67
C GLN A 169 -10.43 -22.46 9.12
N PRO A 170 -9.24 -22.12 9.64
CA PRO A 170 -8.86 -22.42 11.01
C PRO A 170 -9.84 -21.74 11.96
N PHE A 171 -10.33 -22.48 12.94
CA PHE A 171 -11.27 -22.00 13.94
C PHE A 171 -10.79 -22.33 15.35
N GLN A 172 -11.20 -21.51 16.31
CA GLN A 172 -10.83 -21.70 17.70
C GLN A 172 -11.49 -22.96 18.25
N THR A 173 -10.71 -23.82 18.90
CA THR A 173 -11.25 -24.97 19.62
C THR A 173 -11.78 -24.52 20.99
N ARG A 174 -12.32 -25.45 21.79
CA ARG A 174 -12.61 -25.17 23.21
C ARG A 174 -11.35 -25.00 24.05
N GLY A 175 -10.18 -25.40 23.53
CA GLY A 175 -8.88 -25.25 24.17
C GLY A 175 -8.19 -23.94 23.77
N THR A 176 -6.86 -23.92 23.89
CA THR A 176 -6.01 -22.77 23.54
C THR A 176 -5.52 -22.80 22.09
N ASP A 177 -5.75 -23.89 21.37
CA ASP A 177 -5.26 -24.11 20.01
C ASP A 177 -6.33 -23.82 18.94
N LEU A 178 -5.87 -23.52 17.73
CA LEU A 178 -6.71 -23.41 16.53
C LEU A 178 -6.72 -24.76 15.80
N CYS A 179 -7.87 -25.11 15.22
CA CYS A 179 -8.06 -26.34 14.45
C CYS A 179 -8.37 -26.04 12.99
N SER A 180 -7.71 -26.75 12.07
CA SER A 180 -8.05 -26.82 10.65
C SER A 180 -8.52 -28.22 10.29
N THR A 181 -9.62 -28.29 9.55
CA THR A 181 -10.11 -29.56 8.99
C THR A 181 -10.05 -29.50 7.48
N LEU A 182 -9.40 -30.48 6.86
CA LEU A 182 -9.35 -30.62 5.40
C LEU A 182 -9.47 -32.09 5.00
N LYS A 183 -9.76 -32.35 3.73
CA LYS A 183 -9.70 -33.68 3.12
C LYS A 183 -8.74 -33.63 1.94
N ILE A 184 -7.91 -34.65 1.85
CA ILE A 184 -6.95 -34.81 0.77
C ILE A 184 -7.15 -36.13 0.05
N THR A 185 -6.72 -36.14 -1.20
CA THR A 185 -6.66 -37.33 -2.06
C THR A 185 -5.34 -37.37 -2.81
N ASP A 186 -4.96 -38.52 -3.35
CA ASP A 186 -3.78 -38.72 -4.17
C ASP A 186 -4.12 -39.70 -5.31
N GLN A 187 -3.12 -40.19 -6.04
CA GLN A 187 -3.33 -41.11 -7.16
C GLN A 187 -4.07 -42.41 -6.79
N SER A 188 -4.24 -42.73 -5.50
CA SER A 188 -5.09 -43.85 -5.05
C SER A 188 -6.60 -43.57 -5.13
N ASN A 189 -7.02 -42.30 -5.23
CA ASN A 189 -8.40 -41.82 -5.09
C ASN A 189 -9.03 -42.04 -3.70
N GLU A 190 -8.23 -42.37 -2.68
CA GLU A 190 -8.72 -42.38 -1.30
C GLU A 190 -8.95 -40.95 -0.80
N ASN A 191 -10.00 -40.73 -0.02
CA ASN A 191 -10.34 -39.42 0.56
C ASN A 191 -10.06 -39.43 2.06
N ILE A 192 -8.92 -38.88 2.46
CA ILE A 192 -8.45 -38.92 3.84
C ILE A 192 -8.73 -37.58 4.53
N GLY A 193 -9.48 -37.64 5.64
CA GLY A 193 -9.69 -36.48 6.50
C GLY A 193 -8.45 -36.16 7.32
N CYS A 194 -8.08 -34.87 7.40
CA CYS A 194 -6.99 -34.38 8.23
C CYS A 194 -7.50 -33.33 9.22
N THR A 195 -7.10 -33.48 10.47
CA THR A 195 -7.37 -32.54 11.57
C THR A 195 -6.05 -32.01 12.10
N ILE A 196 -5.80 -30.72 11.89
CA ILE A 196 -4.52 -30.07 12.20
C ILE A 196 -4.74 -29.09 13.34
N PHE A 197 -3.95 -29.23 14.39
CA PHE A 197 -3.93 -28.37 15.56
C PHE A 197 -2.63 -27.56 15.55
N CYS A 198 -2.74 -26.24 15.59
CA CYS A 198 -1.60 -25.34 15.76
C CYS A 198 -2.00 -24.17 16.65
N GLU A 199 -1.07 -23.68 17.47
CA GLU A 199 -1.31 -22.56 18.39
C GLU A 199 -1.57 -21.24 17.64
N LYS A 200 -0.82 -20.98 16.57
CA LYS A 200 -0.90 -19.72 15.82
C LYS A 200 -1.53 -19.94 14.45
N LEU A 201 -2.38 -19.00 14.05
CA LEU A 201 -3.07 -19.05 12.77
C LEU A 201 -2.13 -19.14 11.56
N LYS A 202 -0.99 -18.46 11.63
CA LYS A 202 0.00 -18.44 10.55
C LYS A 202 0.67 -19.79 10.28
N ASP A 203 0.63 -20.70 11.26
CA ASP A 203 1.25 -22.03 11.22
C ASP A 203 0.31 -23.10 10.65
N HIS A 204 -0.95 -22.74 10.41
CA HIS A 204 -1.91 -23.60 9.72
C HIS A 204 -1.64 -23.66 8.20
N PRO A 205 -2.12 -24.70 7.51
CA PRO A 205 -2.00 -24.82 6.04
C PRO A 205 -2.58 -23.60 5.33
N ARG A 206 -1.86 -23.08 4.32
CA ARG A 206 -2.25 -21.91 3.52
C ARG A 206 -2.91 -22.35 2.20
N ILE A 207 -4.10 -22.90 2.34
CA ILE A 207 -4.95 -23.39 1.26
C ILE A 207 -5.85 -22.25 0.79
N PHE A 208 -5.88 -21.98 -0.53
CA PHE A 208 -6.71 -20.93 -1.11
C PHE A 208 -7.82 -21.44 -2.02
N GLN A 209 -7.75 -22.70 -2.45
CA GLN A 209 -8.74 -23.32 -3.31
C GLN A 209 -8.67 -24.85 -3.26
N ILE A 210 -9.74 -25.47 -3.74
CA ILE A 210 -9.76 -26.92 -4.03
C ILE A 210 -8.81 -27.19 -5.19
N GLY A 211 -8.02 -28.26 -5.07
CA GLY A 211 -6.96 -28.62 -6.02
C GLY A 211 -5.56 -28.18 -5.59
N ASP A 212 -5.43 -27.32 -4.58
CA ASP A 212 -4.13 -27.03 -3.96
C ASP A 212 -3.49 -28.32 -3.40
N ILE A 213 -2.17 -28.38 -3.37
CA ILE A 213 -1.44 -29.55 -2.89
C ILE A 213 -0.91 -29.26 -1.49
N VAL A 214 -1.01 -30.23 -0.59
CA VAL A 214 -0.47 -30.16 0.75
C VAL A 214 0.52 -31.28 1.01
N ARG A 215 1.63 -30.92 1.64
CA ARG A 215 2.63 -31.83 2.21
C ARG A 215 2.54 -31.75 3.72
N LEU A 216 2.29 -32.89 4.34
CA LEU A 216 2.18 -33.02 5.79
C LEU A 216 3.33 -33.90 6.28
N HIS A 217 4.13 -33.39 7.22
CA HIS A 217 5.17 -34.14 7.89
C HIS A 217 4.74 -34.48 9.31
N ARG A 218 5.05 -35.71 9.74
CA ARG A 218 4.79 -36.21 11.11
C ARG A 218 3.32 -36.08 11.53
N VAL A 219 2.44 -36.61 10.68
CA VAL A 219 1.01 -36.77 11.01
C VAL A 219 0.73 -38.19 11.46
N LYS A 220 -0.13 -38.34 12.47
CA LYS A 220 -0.53 -39.65 13.00
C LYS A 220 -1.82 -40.10 12.35
N ALA A 221 -1.79 -41.28 11.75
CA ALA A 221 -2.97 -41.96 11.24
C ALA A 221 -3.77 -42.56 12.40
N LYS A 222 -5.05 -42.21 12.50
CA LYS A 222 -6.00 -42.70 13.52
C LYS A 222 -7.28 -43.17 12.86
N LEU A 223 -7.79 -44.32 13.31
CA LEU A 223 -9.10 -44.81 12.89
C LEU A 223 -10.22 -44.03 13.59
N PHE A 224 -11.12 -43.43 12.81
CA PHE A 224 -12.30 -42.71 13.29
C PHE A 224 -13.49 -43.01 12.38
N ASN A 225 -14.64 -43.41 12.96
CA ASN A 225 -15.84 -43.82 12.23
C ASN A 225 -15.56 -44.79 11.07
N ASN A 226 -14.77 -45.85 11.33
CA ASN A 226 -14.32 -46.84 10.34
C ASN A 226 -13.49 -46.28 9.16
N SER A 227 -12.96 -45.06 9.26
CA SER A 227 -12.10 -44.44 8.24
C SER A 227 -10.78 -43.95 8.84
N ILE A 228 -9.69 -44.03 8.10
CA ILE A 228 -8.40 -43.48 8.56
C ILE A 228 -8.43 -41.97 8.42
N THR A 229 -8.02 -41.28 9.48
CA THR A 229 -7.87 -39.82 9.54
C THR A 229 -6.45 -39.47 9.98
N LEU A 230 -5.94 -38.33 9.54
CA LEU A 230 -4.62 -37.84 9.91
C LEU A 230 -4.75 -36.72 10.94
N VAL A 231 -3.97 -36.80 12.00
CA VAL A 231 -3.95 -35.80 13.07
C VAL A 231 -2.52 -35.27 13.25
N SER A 232 -2.37 -33.96 13.42
CA SER A 232 -1.06 -33.35 13.71
C SER A 232 -0.45 -33.89 15.01
N THR A 233 0.87 -33.99 15.07
CA THR A 233 1.60 -34.44 16.27
C THR A 233 2.77 -33.51 16.63
N PHE A 234 3.54 -33.86 17.66
CA PHE A 234 4.72 -33.09 18.05
C PHE A 234 5.73 -32.99 16.90
N GLY A 235 6.18 -31.77 16.63
CA GLY A 235 7.11 -31.49 15.54
C GLY A 235 6.48 -31.57 14.14
N PHE A 236 5.14 -31.56 14.04
CA PHE A 236 4.38 -31.45 12.79
C PHE A 236 4.86 -30.26 11.96
N SER A 237 4.89 -30.46 10.64
CA SER A 237 5.19 -29.40 9.68
C SER A 237 4.28 -29.55 8.46
N VAL A 238 3.88 -28.41 7.90
CA VAL A 238 3.04 -28.34 6.71
C VAL A 238 3.62 -27.38 5.69
N VAL A 239 3.55 -27.81 4.43
CA VAL A 239 3.84 -26.97 3.26
C VAL A 239 2.70 -27.14 2.29
N THR A 240 2.22 -26.03 1.73
CA THR A 240 1.14 -26.01 0.73
C THR A 240 1.65 -25.46 -0.59
N PHE A 241 1.09 -25.89 -1.71
CA PHE A 241 1.49 -25.51 -3.06
C PHE A 241 0.26 -25.23 -3.91
N ASP A 242 0.42 -24.34 -4.87
CA ASP A 242 -0.61 -24.10 -5.88
C ASP A 242 -0.87 -25.34 -6.74
N GLY A 243 -2.14 -25.63 -7.01
CA GLY A 243 -2.56 -26.77 -7.84
C GLY A 243 -2.39 -26.60 -9.36
N SER A 244 -1.95 -25.44 -9.86
CA SER A 244 -1.91 -25.18 -11.30
C SER A 244 -0.80 -25.91 -12.05
N VAL A 245 -1.17 -26.64 -13.10
CA VAL A 245 -0.23 -27.24 -14.04
C VAL A 245 0.58 -26.15 -14.75
N GLY A 246 1.89 -26.33 -14.84
CA GLY A 246 2.81 -25.36 -15.46
C GLY A 246 3.12 -24.12 -14.61
N GLY A 247 2.44 -23.91 -13.47
CA GLY A 247 2.75 -22.83 -12.55
C GLY A 247 4.06 -23.06 -11.78
N ALA A 248 4.69 -21.99 -11.27
CA ALA A 248 5.88 -22.12 -10.43
C ALA A 248 5.61 -22.99 -9.18
N VAL A 249 6.56 -23.86 -8.82
CA VAL A 249 6.48 -24.69 -7.62
C VAL A 249 6.94 -23.87 -6.41
N GLN A 250 6.07 -22.99 -5.93
CA GLN A 250 6.35 -22.11 -4.80
C GLN A 250 5.72 -22.65 -3.50
N PRO A 251 6.53 -22.99 -2.49
CA PRO A 251 6.03 -23.48 -1.19
C PRO A 251 5.43 -22.35 -0.36
N ARG A 252 4.21 -22.56 0.13
CA ARG A 252 3.50 -21.72 1.08
C ARG A 252 3.62 -22.34 2.47
N THR A 253 4.48 -21.79 3.33
CA THR A 253 4.71 -22.26 4.71
C THR A 253 5.08 -21.10 5.65
N SER A 254 4.89 -21.27 6.96
CA SER A 254 5.43 -20.37 7.99
C SER A 254 6.79 -20.81 8.52
N SER A 255 7.23 -22.03 8.19
CA SER A 255 8.52 -22.54 8.66
C SER A 255 9.66 -21.79 7.99
N LYS A 256 10.58 -21.25 8.81
CA LYS A 256 11.81 -20.58 8.32
C LYS A 256 12.82 -21.57 7.74
N SER A 257 12.66 -22.86 8.03
CA SER A 257 13.48 -23.93 7.50
C SER A 257 12.61 -25.10 7.10
N PHE A 258 12.70 -25.50 5.83
CA PHE A 258 12.12 -26.74 5.34
C PHE A 258 13.02 -27.30 4.25
N HIS A 259 13.05 -28.62 4.13
CA HIS A 259 13.75 -29.28 3.04
C HIS A 259 12.79 -29.45 1.87
N PHE A 260 13.25 -29.06 0.68
CA PHE A 260 12.53 -29.23 -0.56
C PHE A 260 13.56 -29.50 -1.65
N ASP A 261 13.53 -30.73 -2.17
CA ASP A 261 14.47 -31.19 -3.18
C ASP A 261 13.77 -31.38 -4.54
N GLU A 262 14.53 -31.89 -5.50
CA GLU A 262 14.06 -32.14 -6.86
C GLU A 262 13.02 -33.28 -6.94
N GLU A 263 13.05 -34.22 -5.99
CA GLU A 263 12.08 -35.31 -5.89
C GLU A 263 10.74 -34.80 -5.34
N ASP A 264 10.78 -33.92 -4.34
CA ASP A 264 9.62 -33.16 -3.86
C ASP A 264 9.00 -32.33 -4.98
N ARG A 265 9.82 -31.62 -5.78
CA ARG A 265 9.35 -30.83 -6.94
C ARG A 265 8.60 -31.69 -7.95
N ARG A 266 9.19 -32.84 -8.32
CA ARG A 266 8.57 -33.80 -9.24
C ARG A 266 7.23 -34.32 -8.70
N THR A 267 7.19 -34.68 -7.42
CA THR A 267 5.97 -35.18 -6.76
C THR A 267 4.82 -34.17 -6.85
N VAL A 268 5.11 -32.89 -6.62
CA VAL A 268 4.10 -31.82 -6.76
C VAL A 268 3.61 -31.70 -8.21
N GLU A 269 4.49 -31.75 -9.20
CA GLU A 269 4.13 -31.66 -10.62
C GLU A 269 3.31 -32.85 -11.11
N GLU A 270 3.64 -34.06 -10.65
CA GLU A 270 2.87 -35.28 -10.92
C GLU A 270 1.45 -35.17 -10.33
N LEU A 271 1.32 -34.68 -9.10
CA LEU A 271 0.01 -34.46 -8.47
C LEU A 271 -0.82 -33.39 -9.18
N ARG A 272 -0.21 -32.30 -9.66
CA ARG A 272 -0.90 -31.26 -10.47
C ARG A 272 -1.47 -31.85 -11.76
N SER A 273 -0.66 -32.63 -12.46
CA SER A 273 -1.04 -33.29 -13.71
C SER A 273 -2.17 -34.29 -13.47
N TRP A 274 -2.04 -35.11 -12.44
CA TRP A 274 -3.05 -36.08 -12.04
C TRP A 274 -4.39 -35.42 -11.63
N ALA A 275 -4.35 -34.40 -10.76
CA ALA A 275 -5.54 -33.69 -10.30
C ALA A 275 -6.33 -33.09 -11.47
N THR A 276 -5.62 -32.55 -12.46
CA THR A 276 -6.19 -32.00 -13.69
C THR A 276 -6.84 -33.11 -14.53
N SER A 277 -6.18 -34.26 -14.70
CA SER A 277 -6.75 -35.40 -15.43
C SER A 277 -8.03 -35.96 -14.79
N LYS A 278 -8.18 -35.82 -13.47
CA LYS A 278 -9.34 -36.27 -12.70
C LYS A 278 -10.45 -35.23 -12.61
N GLY A 279 -10.24 -34.01 -13.09
CA GLY A 279 -11.21 -32.92 -12.94
C GLY A 279 -11.40 -32.49 -11.49
N LEU A 280 -10.42 -32.71 -10.61
CA LEU A 280 -10.49 -32.30 -9.19
C LEU A 280 -10.33 -30.79 -9.01
N ARG A 281 -9.95 -30.08 -10.08
CA ARG A 281 -9.92 -28.63 -10.13
C ARG A 281 -11.16 -28.11 -10.87
N PRO A 282 -11.93 -27.18 -10.28
CA PRO A 282 -12.97 -26.47 -11.01
C PRO A 282 -12.41 -25.80 -12.27
N LEU A 283 -13.09 -25.95 -13.41
CA LEU A 283 -12.67 -25.35 -14.70
C LEU A 283 -12.78 -23.81 -14.69
N VAL A 284 -13.56 -23.27 -13.74
CA VAL A 284 -13.80 -21.84 -13.52
C VAL A 284 -13.49 -21.56 -12.04
N SER A 285 -12.84 -20.43 -11.76
CA SER A 285 -12.61 -19.99 -10.37
C SER A 285 -13.95 -19.94 -9.61
N SER A 286 -13.98 -20.39 -8.36
CA SER A 286 -15.18 -20.29 -7.50
C SER A 286 -15.49 -18.83 -7.12
N THR A 287 -14.58 -17.91 -7.42
CA THR A 287 -14.70 -16.50 -7.07
C THR A 287 -15.56 -15.76 -8.07
N VAL A 288 -16.53 -15.01 -7.56
CA VAL A 288 -17.43 -14.18 -8.37
C VAL A 288 -17.05 -12.71 -8.15
N PRO A 289 -16.81 -11.93 -9.22
CA PRO A 289 -16.55 -10.49 -9.08
C PRO A 289 -17.82 -9.76 -8.61
N LEU A 290 -17.66 -8.59 -7.99
CA LEU A 290 -18.79 -7.77 -7.51
C LEU A 290 -19.80 -7.47 -8.62
N SER A 291 -19.33 -7.27 -9.85
CA SER A 291 -20.17 -7.05 -11.03
C SER A 291 -21.02 -8.25 -11.45
N GLY A 292 -20.65 -9.46 -11.05
CA GLY A 292 -21.31 -10.72 -11.43
C GLY A 292 -22.22 -11.31 -10.35
N ILE A 293 -22.40 -10.61 -9.23
CA ILE A 293 -23.15 -11.11 -8.06
C ILE A 293 -24.62 -11.34 -8.39
N GLN A 294 -25.21 -12.36 -7.77
CA GLN A 294 -26.65 -12.63 -7.79
C GLN A 294 -27.22 -12.59 -6.36
N PRO A 295 -28.39 -11.97 -6.13
CA PRO A 295 -29.01 -11.94 -4.81
C PRO A 295 -29.43 -13.33 -4.33
N ASN A 296 -29.42 -13.54 -3.00
CA ASN A 296 -29.73 -14.80 -2.31
C ASN A 296 -28.80 -15.98 -2.64
N VAL A 297 -27.59 -15.70 -3.14
CA VAL A 297 -26.58 -16.72 -3.47
C VAL A 297 -25.37 -16.59 -2.55
N TYR A 298 -24.76 -17.73 -2.23
CA TYR A 298 -23.46 -17.79 -1.58
C TYR A 298 -22.35 -17.82 -2.64
N PHE A 299 -21.32 -17.00 -2.45
CA PHE A 299 -20.20 -16.90 -3.38
C PHE A 299 -18.88 -16.66 -2.65
N ASP A 300 -17.77 -16.90 -3.33
CA ASP A 300 -16.46 -16.50 -2.85
C ASP A 300 -16.06 -15.16 -3.48
N LEU A 301 -15.52 -14.24 -2.70
CA LEU A 301 -15.08 -12.92 -3.16
C LEU A 301 -13.56 -12.77 -2.97
N THR A 302 -12.85 -12.35 -4.02
CA THR A 302 -11.44 -11.94 -3.92
C THR A 302 -11.39 -10.43 -4.08
N CYS A 303 -10.85 -9.73 -3.09
CA CYS A 303 -10.96 -8.28 -2.96
C CYS A 303 -9.78 -7.69 -2.17
N GLN A 304 -9.67 -6.38 -2.12
CA GLN A 304 -8.78 -5.67 -1.20
C GLN A 304 -9.59 -5.00 -0.08
N LEU A 305 -9.05 -5.05 1.14
CA LEU A 305 -9.61 -4.35 2.29
C LEU A 305 -9.26 -2.87 2.24
N LEU A 306 -10.27 -2.00 2.27
CA LEU A 306 -10.08 -0.55 2.25
C LEU A 306 -10.22 0.06 3.65
N ALA A 307 -11.24 -0.36 4.40
CA ALA A 307 -11.43 0.07 5.78
C ALA A 307 -12.17 -1.01 6.57
N LYS A 308 -12.03 -0.99 7.90
CA LYS A 308 -12.82 -1.83 8.81
C LYS A 308 -13.33 -1.03 10.00
N THR A 309 -14.54 -1.32 10.45
CA THR A 309 -15.17 -0.64 11.58
C THR A 309 -15.89 -1.66 12.45
N PRO A 310 -15.58 -1.77 13.75
CA PRO A 310 -16.41 -2.55 14.67
C PRO A 310 -17.75 -1.83 14.89
N ILE A 311 -18.86 -2.49 14.58
CA ILE A 311 -20.21 -1.93 14.74
C ILE A 311 -20.71 -2.17 16.17
N ASP A 312 -20.54 -3.39 16.66
CA ASP A 312 -20.84 -3.78 18.04
C ASP A 312 -19.93 -4.93 18.49
N SER A 313 -20.23 -5.56 19.63
CA SER A 313 -19.46 -6.70 20.14
C SER A 313 -19.60 -7.99 19.33
N THR A 314 -20.50 -8.02 18.34
CA THR A 314 -20.89 -9.20 17.55
C THR A 314 -20.72 -9.02 16.04
N CYS A 315 -20.41 -7.81 15.57
CA CYS A 315 -20.30 -7.48 14.15
C CYS A 315 -19.15 -6.49 13.86
N THR A 316 -18.33 -6.84 12.88
CA THR A 316 -17.36 -5.93 12.24
C THR A 316 -17.75 -5.68 10.79
N LEU A 317 -17.83 -4.42 10.39
CA LEU A 317 -18.01 -4.01 9.00
C LEU A 317 -16.65 -3.97 8.30
N LEU A 318 -16.54 -4.65 7.15
CA LEU A 318 -15.41 -4.53 6.24
C LEU A 318 -15.86 -3.80 4.98
N ARG A 319 -15.14 -2.74 4.60
CA ARG A 319 -15.28 -2.05 3.33
C ARG A 319 -14.26 -2.62 2.36
N VAL A 320 -14.71 -3.31 1.33
CA VAL A 320 -13.85 -4.05 0.39
C VAL A 320 -14.19 -3.73 -1.05
N TRP A 321 -13.26 -3.93 -1.96
CA TRP A 321 -13.49 -3.76 -3.40
C TRP A 321 -12.65 -4.75 -4.21
N ASP A 322 -13.13 -5.12 -5.40
CA ASP A 322 -12.39 -5.92 -6.37
C ASP A 322 -12.13 -5.17 -7.69
N GLY A 323 -12.44 -3.87 -7.70
CA GLY A 323 -12.28 -2.99 -8.85
C GLY A 323 -13.45 -3.06 -9.84
N THR A 324 -14.46 -3.91 -9.59
CA THR A 324 -15.67 -4.02 -10.40
C THR A 324 -16.88 -3.41 -9.66
N ARG A 325 -17.81 -2.83 -10.43
CA ARG A 325 -19.01 -2.20 -9.87
C ARG A 325 -20.12 -3.24 -9.69
N CYS A 326 -20.69 -3.33 -8.49
CA CYS A 326 -21.87 -4.17 -8.24
C CYS A 326 -23.08 -3.62 -9.01
N PRO A 327 -23.87 -4.46 -9.72
CA PRO A 327 -25.04 -4.00 -10.47
C PRO A 327 -26.22 -3.59 -9.57
N TYR A 328 -26.17 -3.92 -8.27
CA TYR A 328 -27.20 -3.59 -7.30
C TYR A 328 -26.76 -2.43 -6.40
N THR A 329 -27.72 -1.63 -5.94
CA THR A 329 -27.46 -0.58 -4.94
C THR A 329 -27.03 -1.24 -3.64
N LEU A 330 -25.90 -0.81 -3.08
CA LEU A 330 -25.36 -1.39 -1.86
C LEU A 330 -25.85 -0.62 -0.64
N VAL A 331 -26.08 -1.32 0.48
CA VAL A 331 -26.51 -0.67 1.72
C VAL A 331 -25.41 0.28 2.21
N GLU A 332 -25.73 1.57 2.28
CA GLU A 332 -24.88 2.57 2.93
C GLU A 332 -24.95 2.41 4.45
N VAL A 333 -23.78 2.38 5.09
CA VAL A 333 -23.67 2.33 6.55
C VAL A 333 -22.89 3.55 6.99
N ILE A 334 -23.54 4.40 7.79
CA ILE A 334 -22.88 5.55 8.42
C ILE A 334 -22.15 5.02 9.64
N ALA A 335 -20.84 4.80 9.51
CA ALA A 335 -19.96 4.47 10.62
C ALA A 335 -19.68 5.73 11.47
N GLU A 336 -19.70 5.60 12.81
CA GLU A 336 -19.33 6.70 13.70
C GLU A 336 -17.86 7.11 13.52
N PRO A 337 -17.53 8.41 13.42
CA PRO A 337 -16.15 8.87 13.31
C PRO A 337 -15.39 8.59 14.61
N GLY A 338 -14.30 7.81 14.56
CA GLY A 338 -13.38 7.61 15.68
C GLY A 338 -12.96 6.16 15.98
N ILE A 339 -13.63 5.15 15.39
CA ILE A 339 -13.34 3.71 15.63
C ILE A 339 -12.97 2.95 14.34
N THR A 340 -13.04 3.61 13.18
CA THR A 340 -12.73 3.02 11.87
C THR A 340 -11.21 2.98 11.64
N GLU A 341 -10.68 1.80 11.29
CA GLU A 341 -9.31 1.63 10.82
C GLU A 341 -9.30 1.68 9.28
N GLY A 342 -8.68 2.73 8.71
CA GLY A 342 -8.66 3.02 7.28
C GLY A 342 -9.37 4.35 6.95
N PRO A 343 -9.43 4.76 5.67
CA PRO A 343 -10.12 5.99 5.26
C PRO A 343 -11.61 5.94 5.63
N THR A 344 -12.12 7.02 6.21
CA THR A 344 -13.53 7.13 6.63
C THR A 344 -14.48 7.45 5.48
N SER A 345 -13.95 8.01 4.39
CA SER A 345 -14.69 8.31 3.17
C SER A 345 -13.77 8.14 1.95
N PHE A 346 -14.32 7.66 0.84
CA PHE A 346 -13.62 7.61 -0.44
C PHE A 346 -14.28 8.55 -1.46
N SER A 347 -13.62 8.79 -2.60
CA SER A 347 -14.22 9.58 -3.68
C SER A 347 -15.55 8.97 -4.14
N LYS A 348 -16.51 9.80 -4.58
CA LYS A 348 -17.84 9.31 -5.04
C LYS A 348 -17.72 8.21 -6.11
N VAL A 349 -16.71 8.30 -6.95
CA VAL A 349 -16.41 7.29 -7.97
C VAL A 349 -16.00 6.00 -7.28
N LYS A 350 -14.97 6.00 -6.43
CA LYS A 350 -14.53 4.77 -5.73
C LYS A 350 -15.61 4.18 -4.84
N GLU A 351 -16.43 5.02 -4.20
CA GLU A 351 -17.52 4.60 -3.33
C GLU A 351 -18.55 3.72 -4.01
N SER A 352 -18.75 3.93 -5.31
CA SER A 352 -19.62 3.07 -6.13
C SER A 352 -19.05 1.68 -6.45
N PHE A 353 -17.78 1.41 -6.14
CA PHE A 353 -17.12 0.11 -6.28
C PHE A 353 -16.91 -0.60 -4.93
N ILE A 354 -17.22 0.07 -3.81
CA ILE A 354 -17.02 -0.49 -2.48
C ILE A 354 -18.23 -1.31 -2.04
N ALA A 355 -17.97 -2.56 -1.65
CA ALA A 355 -18.89 -3.45 -0.98
C ALA A 355 -18.73 -3.40 0.55
N ASN A 356 -19.86 -3.28 1.22
CA ASN A 356 -19.97 -3.36 2.68
C ASN A 356 -20.27 -4.81 3.11
N VAL A 357 -19.33 -5.43 3.81
CA VAL A 357 -19.41 -6.82 4.29
C VAL A 357 -19.53 -6.87 5.80
N PHE A 358 -20.64 -7.40 6.30
CA PHE A 358 -20.89 -7.60 7.73
C PHE A 358 -20.32 -8.95 8.18
N VAL A 359 -19.35 -8.91 9.09
CA VAL A 359 -18.63 -10.08 9.60
C VAL A 359 -19.04 -10.37 11.04
N TYR A 360 -19.56 -11.58 11.28
CA TYR A 360 -20.11 -11.99 12.58
C TYR A 360 -19.26 -13.05 13.30
N ASP A 361 -19.48 -13.15 14.62
CA ASP A 361 -19.07 -14.26 15.49
C ASP A 361 -17.56 -14.59 15.42
N ASN A 362 -17.21 -15.87 15.18
CA ASN A 362 -15.84 -16.38 15.18
C ASN A 362 -14.94 -15.77 14.08
N HIS A 363 -15.51 -15.06 13.10
CA HIS A 363 -14.75 -14.39 12.06
C HIS A 363 -14.27 -12.99 12.51
N MET A 364 -14.84 -12.42 13.57
CA MET A 364 -14.44 -11.12 14.10
C MET A 364 -13.00 -11.12 14.63
N GLU A 365 -12.59 -12.18 15.34
CA GLU A 365 -11.22 -12.28 15.86
C GLU A 365 -10.19 -12.25 14.72
N PHE A 366 -10.53 -12.82 13.58
CA PHE A 366 -9.69 -12.71 12.40
C PHE A 366 -9.79 -11.34 11.75
N ALA A 367 -10.99 -10.74 11.65
CA ALA A 367 -11.19 -9.40 11.13
C ALA A 367 -10.40 -8.32 11.89
N LYS A 368 -10.22 -8.48 13.21
CA LYS A 368 -9.37 -7.61 14.04
C LYS A 368 -7.91 -7.61 13.58
N LEU A 369 -7.40 -8.74 13.09
CA LEU A 369 -6.00 -8.90 12.66
C LEU A 369 -5.73 -8.33 11.26
N LEU A 370 -6.77 -8.07 10.47
CA LEU A 370 -6.65 -7.55 9.10
C LEU A 370 -6.21 -6.08 9.12
N LYS A 371 -5.46 -5.67 8.10
CA LYS A 371 -5.03 -4.28 7.92
C LYS A 371 -5.60 -3.72 6.61
N PRO A 372 -6.01 -2.44 6.59
CA PRO A 372 -6.27 -1.74 5.33
C PRO A 372 -5.12 -1.95 4.34
N GLY A 373 -5.45 -2.26 3.09
CA GLY A 373 -4.51 -2.65 2.04
C GLY A 373 -4.34 -4.16 1.85
N ASP A 374 -4.72 -4.99 2.83
CA ASP A 374 -4.62 -6.46 2.70
C ASP A 374 -5.49 -6.99 1.56
N PHE A 375 -4.95 -7.90 0.76
CA PHE A 375 -5.70 -8.65 -0.24
C PHE A 375 -6.36 -9.86 0.42
N LEU A 376 -7.67 -10.00 0.25
CA LEU A 376 -8.49 -10.98 0.94
C LEU A 376 -9.19 -11.91 -0.04
N ARG A 377 -9.35 -13.16 0.37
CA ARG A 377 -10.39 -14.05 -0.13
C ARG A 377 -11.39 -14.34 0.98
N ILE A 378 -12.66 -14.01 0.73
CA ILE A 378 -13.80 -14.26 1.61
C ILE A 378 -14.59 -15.42 1.02
N TYR A 379 -14.74 -16.49 1.78
CA TYR A 379 -15.38 -17.73 1.32
C TYR A 379 -16.82 -17.81 1.82
N ASN A 380 -17.70 -18.28 0.94
CA ASN A 380 -19.11 -18.54 1.23
C ASN A 380 -19.81 -17.31 1.86
N LEU A 381 -19.65 -16.16 1.22
CA LEU A 381 -20.29 -14.88 1.54
C LEU A 381 -21.72 -14.87 1.02
N LEU A 382 -22.70 -14.43 1.83
CA LEU A 382 -24.10 -14.36 1.44
C LEU A 382 -24.46 -12.97 0.91
N ALA A 383 -25.03 -12.90 -0.29
CA ALA A 383 -25.69 -11.69 -0.79
C ALA A 383 -27.18 -11.71 -0.42
N THR A 384 -27.63 -10.78 0.42
CA THR A 384 -29.04 -10.71 0.87
C THR A 384 -29.69 -9.41 0.39
N PRO A 385 -30.86 -9.46 -0.28
CA PRO A 385 -31.67 -8.28 -0.56
C PRO A 385 -32.13 -7.57 0.73
N GLY A 386 -32.18 -6.25 0.69
CA GLY A 386 -32.36 -5.35 1.82
C GLY A 386 -33.56 -5.72 2.68
N SER A 387 -33.26 -6.17 3.90
CA SER A 387 -34.23 -6.42 4.97
C SER A 387 -33.83 -5.57 6.17
N ASN A 388 -34.83 -5.13 6.96
CA ASN A 388 -34.74 -4.32 8.20
C ASN A 388 -33.88 -4.92 9.34
N LYS A 389 -32.94 -5.82 9.07
CA LYS A 389 -32.13 -6.57 10.04
C LYS A 389 -30.63 -6.29 9.95
N VAL A 390 -30.22 -5.21 9.27
CA VAL A 390 -28.82 -4.78 9.26
C VAL A 390 -28.53 -3.95 10.53
N PRO A 391 -27.55 -4.34 11.37
CA PRO A 391 -27.14 -3.55 12.53
C PRO A 391 -26.60 -2.18 12.09
N GLY A 392 -27.05 -1.08 12.72
CA GLY A 392 -26.61 0.28 12.42
C GLY A 392 -27.57 1.13 11.56
N LEU A 393 -28.66 0.56 11.04
CA LEU A 393 -29.75 1.35 10.45
C LEU A 393 -30.59 2.00 11.56
N THR A 394 -30.62 3.32 11.62
CA THR A 394 -31.67 4.05 12.34
C THR A 394 -33.02 3.62 11.78
N ARG A 395 -34.00 3.38 12.66
CA ARG A 395 -35.30 2.74 12.39
C ARG A 395 -36.27 3.60 11.54
N SER A 396 -35.75 4.37 10.59
CA SER A 396 -36.47 5.40 9.84
C SER A 396 -35.91 5.58 8.43
N GLN A 397 -35.97 4.53 7.61
CA GLN A 397 -35.94 4.66 6.14
C GLN A 397 -36.97 3.68 5.56
N PRO A 398 -37.79 4.06 4.57
CA PRO A 398 -38.57 3.10 3.80
C PRO A 398 -37.58 2.22 3.03
N VAL A 399 -37.71 0.89 3.18
CA VAL A 399 -36.90 -0.08 2.44
C VAL A 399 -37.27 0.04 0.96
N GLU A 400 -36.41 0.65 0.15
CA GLU A 400 -36.46 0.44 -1.29
C GLU A 400 -36.01 -1.00 -1.58
N GLU A 401 -36.85 -1.77 -2.26
CA GLU A 401 -36.77 -3.22 -2.49
C GLU A 401 -35.49 -3.72 -3.21
N ASN A 402 -34.54 -2.85 -3.55
CA ASN A 402 -33.39 -3.14 -4.42
C ASN A 402 -32.00 -3.03 -3.76
N HIS A 403 -31.90 -2.79 -2.45
CA HIS A 403 -30.60 -2.73 -1.78
C HIS A 403 -30.00 -4.13 -1.56
N LEU A 404 -28.69 -4.30 -1.69
CA LEU A 404 -28.00 -5.57 -1.44
C LEU A 404 -27.00 -5.42 -0.29
N ALA A 405 -27.00 -6.38 0.63
CA ALA A 405 -26.07 -6.45 1.76
C ALA A 405 -25.30 -7.76 1.75
N PHE A 406 -24.02 -7.72 2.14
CA PHE A 406 -23.16 -8.89 2.19
C PHE A 406 -22.93 -9.35 3.62
N HIS A 407 -23.27 -10.60 3.93
CA HIS A 407 -23.16 -11.14 5.28
C HIS A 407 -22.25 -12.36 5.33
N LEU A 408 -21.25 -12.31 6.21
CA LEU A 408 -20.43 -13.45 6.59
C LEU A 408 -20.88 -13.93 7.98
N HIS A 409 -21.86 -14.83 7.98
CA HIS A 409 -22.41 -15.45 9.19
C HIS A 409 -21.39 -16.29 9.96
N GLY A 410 -21.56 -16.45 11.27
CA GLY A 410 -20.71 -17.34 12.07
C GLY A 410 -20.71 -18.80 11.64
N GLY A 411 -19.66 -19.51 12.03
CA GLY A 411 -19.39 -20.91 11.74
C GLY A 411 -18.48 -21.14 10.53
N THR A 412 -17.94 -22.35 10.42
CA THR A 412 -17.00 -22.76 9.35
C THR A 412 -17.60 -23.76 8.35
N SER A 413 -18.94 -23.82 8.29
CA SER A 413 -19.64 -24.67 7.33
C SER A 413 -19.31 -24.25 5.89
N PHE A 414 -19.21 -25.22 4.99
CA PHE A 414 -18.90 -24.99 3.57
C PHE A 414 -17.60 -24.19 3.32
N GLY A 415 -16.62 -24.27 4.23
CA GLY A 415 -15.35 -23.57 4.06
C GLY A 415 -15.39 -22.08 4.38
N ARG A 416 -16.50 -21.59 4.94
CA ARG A 416 -16.73 -20.18 5.27
C ARG A 416 -15.60 -19.57 6.11
N GLY A 417 -15.22 -18.35 5.75
CA GLY A 417 -14.29 -17.51 6.51
C GLY A 417 -13.49 -16.59 5.60
N ILE A 418 -12.39 -16.03 6.13
CA ILE A 418 -11.58 -15.02 5.44
C ILE A 418 -10.12 -15.48 5.43
N ARG A 419 -9.39 -15.24 4.34
CA ARG A 419 -7.93 -15.43 4.26
C ARG A 419 -7.25 -14.24 3.59
N VAL A 420 -6.07 -13.89 4.09
CA VAL A 420 -5.16 -12.97 3.42
C VAL A 420 -4.42 -13.71 2.31
N LEU A 421 -4.45 -13.17 1.10
CA LEU A 421 -3.75 -13.67 -0.06
C LEU A 421 -2.33 -13.09 -0.13
N PRO A 422 -1.32 -13.88 -0.54
CA PRO A 422 0.02 -13.38 -0.79
C PRO A 422 0.04 -12.41 -1.97
N GLU A 423 0.85 -11.35 -1.90
CA GLU A 423 0.95 -10.36 -2.98
C GLU A 423 1.42 -10.91 -4.33
N ASN A 424 2.13 -12.04 -4.31
CA ASN A 424 2.64 -12.73 -5.49
C ASN A 424 1.67 -13.78 -6.05
N SER A 425 0.45 -13.91 -5.51
CA SER A 425 -0.54 -14.82 -6.09
C SER A 425 -1.08 -14.26 -7.41
N LEU A 426 -1.48 -15.16 -8.32
CA LEU A 426 -2.05 -14.78 -9.62
C LEU A 426 -3.32 -13.93 -9.43
N ASP A 427 -4.18 -14.32 -8.49
CA ASP A 427 -5.41 -13.58 -8.17
C ASP A 427 -5.13 -12.15 -7.71
N VAL A 428 -4.06 -11.94 -6.93
CA VAL A 428 -3.68 -10.59 -6.47
C VAL A 428 -3.03 -9.80 -7.59
N GLN A 429 -2.24 -10.42 -8.46
CA GLN A 429 -1.70 -9.76 -9.65
C GLN A 429 -2.81 -9.35 -10.63
N GLU A 430 -3.86 -10.16 -10.76
CA GLU A 430 -5.06 -9.80 -11.50
C GLU A 430 -5.79 -8.61 -10.88
N LEU A 431 -6.03 -8.64 -9.56
CA LEU A 431 -6.61 -7.48 -8.85
C LEU A 431 -5.77 -6.23 -8.98
N LYS A 432 -4.44 -6.32 -8.80
CA LYS A 432 -3.52 -5.19 -8.95
C LYS A 432 -3.60 -4.58 -10.35
N ARG A 433 -3.65 -5.40 -11.41
CA ARG A 433 -3.86 -4.92 -12.79
C ARG A 433 -5.18 -4.18 -12.95
N VAL A 434 -6.26 -4.65 -12.31
CA VAL A 434 -7.55 -3.94 -12.31
C VAL A 434 -7.45 -2.62 -11.55
N PHE A 435 -6.75 -2.60 -10.41
CA PHE A 435 -6.58 -1.39 -9.59
C PHE A 435 -5.66 -0.36 -10.25
N GLU A 436 -4.62 -0.79 -10.97
CA GLU A 436 -3.74 0.09 -11.75
C GLU A 436 -4.51 0.82 -12.86
N SER A 437 -5.63 0.25 -13.34
CA SER A 437 -6.54 0.94 -14.26
C SER A 437 -7.51 1.90 -13.58
N PHE A 438 -7.54 1.93 -12.24
CA PHE A 438 -8.43 2.77 -11.44
C PHE A 438 -7.68 4.01 -10.93
N PRO A 439 -8.21 5.23 -11.11
CA PRO A 439 -7.55 6.44 -10.62
C PRO A 439 -7.40 6.39 -9.09
N GLU A 440 -6.17 6.46 -8.57
CA GLU A 440 -5.90 6.35 -7.13
C GLU A 440 -6.49 7.54 -6.34
N ASP A 441 -6.99 7.26 -5.13
CA ASP A 441 -7.31 8.30 -4.15
C ASP A 441 -6.02 8.73 -3.41
N PRO A 442 -5.80 10.04 -3.17
CA PRO A 442 -4.68 10.55 -2.36
C PRO A 442 -4.51 9.79 -1.03
N LYS A 443 -3.28 9.41 -0.68
CA LYS A 443 -2.93 9.05 0.69
C LYS A 443 -2.88 10.33 1.54
N ASP A 444 -3.50 10.26 2.73
CA ASP A 444 -3.38 11.29 3.77
C ASP A 444 -1.93 11.36 4.27
N GLU A 445 -1.13 12.22 3.66
CA GLU A 445 -0.04 12.90 4.35
C GLU A 445 -0.45 14.36 4.56
N LEU A 446 -0.38 14.79 5.81
CA LEU A 446 -0.71 16.12 6.26
C LEU A 446 0.45 17.04 5.85
N ASN A 447 0.33 17.81 4.76
CA ASN A 447 0.81 19.21 4.62
C ASN A 447 0.63 19.80 3.21
N GLU A 448 0.21 21.07 3.19
CA GLU A 448 0.39 22.09 2.12
C GLU A 448 -0.37 21.93 0.79
N VAL A 449 -1.70 22.16 0.86
CA VAL A 449 -2.52 22.62 -0.27
C VAL A 449 -2.00 23.97 -0.77
N TRP A 450 -2.09 24.29 -2.07
CA TRP A 450 -1.72 25.56 -2.76
C TRP A 450 -2.14 26.91 -2.11
N GLY A 451 -2.65 26.95 -0.88
CA GLY A 451 -2.85 28.13 -0.03
C GLY A 451 -1.66 28.53 0.86
N THR A 452 -0.53 27.78 0.88
CA THR A 452 0.71 28.19 1.58
C THR A 452 1.95 27.99 0.69
N PRO A 453 2.96 28.88 0.74
CA PRO A 453 4.19 28.72 -0.03
C PRO A 453 5.06 27.61 0.59
N PRO A 454 5.52 26.59 -0.17
CA PRO A 454 6.48 25.62 0.33
C PRO A 454 7.90 26.21 0.36
N GLU A 455 8.64 25.94 1.45
CA GLU A 455 10.09 26.02 1.45
C GLU A 455 10.67 24.82 0.66
N SER A 456 11.67 25.11 -0.16
CA SER A 456 12.29 24.22 -1.13
C SER A 456 12.81 22.92 -0.53
N LEU A 457 12.38 21.77 -1.05
CA LEU A 457 13.06 20.49 -0.87
C LEU A 457 13.25 19.75 -2.20
N ASP A 458 14.34 19.01 -2.21
CA ASP A 458 15.24 18.75 -3.32
C ASP A 458 14.93 17.44 -4.07
N GLY A 459 15.53 17.34 -5.26
CA GLY A 459 15.35 16.35 -6.32
C GLY A 459 15.16 14.88 -5.92
N GLY A 460 14.07 14.28 -6.42
CA GLY A 460 13.88 12.83 -6.54
C GLY A 460 13.64 12.44 -7.99
N THR A 461 14.62 11.79 -8.61
CA THR A 461 14.63 11.34 -10.01
C THR A 461 13.62 10.21 -10.24
N VAL A 462 12.70 10.37 -11.20
CA VAL A 462 11.83 9.29 -11.72
C VAL A 462 12.14 9.09 -13.21
N GLU A 463 12.50 7.86 -13.58
CA GLU A 463 12.85 7.47 -14.95
C GLU A 463 11.61 7.35 -15.87
N GLY A 464 11.69 8.02 -17.02
CA GLY A 464 11.16 7.63 -18.33
C GLY A 464 9.66 7.29 -18.46
N SER A 465 8.85 8.27 -18.90
CA SER A 465 7.47 8.02 -19.38
C SER A 465 7.16 8.81 -20.65
N GLY A 466 6.60 8.14 -21.66
CA GLY A 466 6.14 8.75 -22.91
C GLY A 466 4.82 9.52 -22.73
N VAL A 467 4.71 10.69 -23.39
CA VAL A 467 3.49 11.52 -23.44
C VAL A 467 2.78 11.32 -24.76
N PHE A 468 1.45 11.22 -24.71
CA PHE A 468 0.58 11.20 -25.86
C PHE A 468 -0.47 12.30 -25.73
N THR A 469 -0.79 12.98 -26.82
CA THR A 469 -1.87 13.97 -26.88
C THR A 469 -3.03 13.39 -27.67
N GLU A 470 -4.23 13.33 -27.09
CA GLU A 470 -5.44 12.94 -27.82
C GLU A 470 -6.28 14.17 -28.13
N ARG A 471 -6.84 14.19 -29.34
CA ARG A 471 -7.67 15.28 -29.84
C ARG A 471 -9.13 14.86 -29.73
N SER A 472 -9.97 15.71 -29.17
CA SER A 472 -11.42 15.44 -29.04
C SER A 472 -12.26 16.08 -30.16
N CYS A 473 -11.62 16.61 -31.21
CA CYS A 473 -12.31 17.21 -32.36
C CYS A 473 -12.53 16.20 -33.51
N SER A 474 -13.71 16.22 -34.14
CA SER A 474 -14.13 15.29 -35.19
C SER A 474 -13.70 15.68 -36.62
N HIS A 475 -12.82 16.67 -36.77
CA HIS A 475 -12.43 17.23 -38.07
C HIS A 475 -11.00 16.85 -38.46
N GLN A 476 -10.82 16.33 -39.67
CA GLN A 476 -9.53 15.87 -40.18
C GLN A 476 -8.77 17.04 -40.84
N MET A 477 -8.02 17.82 -40.05
CA MET A 477 -7.13 18.86 -40.58
C MET A 477 -5.66 18.42 -40.54
N MET A 478 -4.96 18.59 -41.66
CA MET A 478 -3.51 18.44 -41.74
C MET A 478 -2.83 19.44 -40.79
N PRO A 479 -1.79 19.04 -40.03
CA PRO A 479 -1.09 19.95 -39.14
C PRO A 479 -0.41 21.08 -39.94
N VAL A 480 -0.56 22.31 -39.47
CA VAL A 480 0.11 23.51 -40.00
C VAL A 480 1.30 23.89 -39.13
N THR A 481 2.31 24.52 -39.73
CA THR A 481 3.47 25.05 -38.99
C THR A 481 3.14 26.38 -38.32
N LEU A 482 3.86 26.74 -37.26
CA LEU A 482 3.66 27.99 -36.53
C LEU A 482 3.91 29.23 -37.41
N SER A 483 4.88 29.17 -38.31
CA SER A 483 5.14 30.24 -39.29
C SER A 483 3.96 30.46 -40.25
N GLN A 484 3.32 29.38 -40.73
CA GLN A 484 2.11 29.45 -41.56
C GLN A 484 0.91 29.94 -40.75
N LEU A 485 0.80 29.50 -39.49
CA LEU A 485 -0.27 29.91 -38.59
C LEU A 485 -0.27 31.44 -38.37
N LYS A 486 0.90 32.04 -38.16
CA LYS A 486 1.05 33.50 -38.04
C LYS A 486 0.70 34.27 -39.32
N GLN A 487 0.72 33.62 -40.49
CA GLN A 487 0.37 34.22 -41.78
C GLN A 487 -1.12 34.02 -42.14
N ASN A 488 -1.84 33.15 -41.44
CA ASN A 488 -3.24 32.81 -41.71
C ASN A 488 -4.23 33.80 -41.07
N HIS A 489 -5.49 33.73 -41.51
CA HIS A 489 -6.56 34.57 -40.98
C HIS A 489 -6.84 34.28 -39.49
N PRO A 490 -7.10 35.29 -38.66
CA PRO A 490 -7.18 35.14 -37.20
C PRO A 490 -8.46 34.49 -36.67
N ASP A 491 -9.31 33.97 -37.55
CA ASP A 491 -10.61 33.40 -37.20
C ASP A 491 -10.65 31.94 -37.67
N GLY A 492 -10.40 31.00 -36.75
CA GLY A 492 -10.37 29.57 -37.08
C GLY A 492 -9.76 28.68 -35.99
N ALA A 493 -10.01 27.38 -36.11
CA ALA A 493 -9.34 26.34 -35.33
C ALA A 493 -8.22 25.70 -36.18
N TYR A 494 -7.06 25.53 -35.58
CA TYR A 494 -5.84 25.09 -36.23
C TYR A 494 -5.24 23.90 -35.51
N HIS A 495 -4.63 22.99 -36.27
CA HIS A 495 -3.91 21.85 -35.73
C HIS A 495 -2.42 22.08 -35.89
N VAL A 496 -1.66 21.99 -34.80
CA VAL A 496 -0.21 22.20 -34.80
C VAL A 496 0.49 21.06 -34.09
N ARG A 497 1.72 20.76 -34.52
CA ARG A 497 2.61 19.84 -33.83
C ARG A 497 3.82 20.61 -33.31
N VAL A 498 3.95 20.70 -31.99
CA VAL A 498 4.84 21.65 -31.30
C VAL A 498 5.50 21.01 -30.08
N GLN A 499 6.54 21.63 -29.54
CA GLN A 499 7.08 21.36 -28.21
C GLN A 499 6.76 22.55 -27.30
N LEU A 500 6.62 22.31 -25.99
CA LEU A 500 6.49 23.38 -25.01
C LEU A 500 7.88 23.91 -24.65
N ARG A 501 8.16 25.19 -24.95
CA ARG A 501 9.46 25.82 -24.67
C ARG A 501 9.53 26.42 -23.27
N SER A 502 8.46 27.09 -22.86
CA SER A 502 8.36 27.72 -21.53
C SER A 502 6.90 27.94 -21.16
N TYR A 503 6.64 28.23 -19.88
CA TYR A 503 5.30 28.54 -19.40
C TYR A 503 5.32 29.55 -18.25
N GLU A 504 4.22 30.29 -18.14
CA GLU A 504 3.93 31.23 -17.06
C GLU A 504 2.54 30.97 -16.46
N PRO A 505 2.38 31.02 -15.13
CA PRO A 505 3.41 31.31 -14.14
C PRO A 505 4.33 30.12 -13.84
N ARG A 506 5.60 30.39 -13.50
CA ARG A 506 6.57 29.35 -13.10
C ARG A 506 6.16 28.62 -11.83
N ARG A 507 5.55 29.35 -10.90
CA ARG A 507 4.96 28.79 -9.69
C ARG A 507 3.51 28.39 -9.99
N LEU A 508 3.28 27.09 -10.17
CA LEU A 508 2.00 26.58 -10.69
C LEU A 508 0.78 26.92 -9.83
N TYR A 509 0.94 27.10 -8.51
CA TYR A 509 -0.15 27.56 -7.65
C TYR A 509 -0.71 28.92 -8.09
N GLN A 510 0.12 29.79 -8.68
CA GLN A 510 -0.31 31.09 -9.20
C GLN A 510 -1.16 30.98 -10.46
N SER A 511 -1.22 29.80 -11.11
CA SER A 511 -2.11 29.58 -12.26
C SER A 511 -3.57 29.52 -11.84
N LEU A 512 -3.86 29.21 -10.58
CA LEU A 512 -5.21 29.17 -10.06
C LEU A 512 -5.70 30.58 -9.72
N LYS A 513 -6.80 31.01 -10.34
CA LYS A 513 -7.38 32.36 -10.23
C LYS A 513 -8.86 32.30 -9.90
N LEU A 514 -9.42 33.44 -9.49
CA LEU A 514 -10.85 33.67 -9.31
C LEU A 514 -11.41 34.46 -10.50
N PHE A 515 -12.42 33.91 -11.17
CA PHE A 515 -13.12 34.52 -12.29
C PHE A 515 -14.52 34.97 -11.90
N CYS A 516 -14.90 36.20 -12.27
CA CYS A 516 -16.26 36.70 -12.11
C CYS A 516 -17.02 36.66 -13.44
N SER A 517 -18.10 35.89 -13.51
CA SER A 517 -18.92 35.77 -14.73
C SER A 517 -19.70 37.04 -15.10
N LYS A 518 -19.85 38.00 -14.18
CA LYS A 518 -20.63 39.24 -14.40
C LYS A 518 -19.80 40.38 -14.97
N CYS A 519 -18.60 40.62 -14.44
CA CYS A 519 -17.69 41.67 -14.95
C CYS A 519 -16.50 41.11 -15.72
N SER A 520 -16.40 39.79 -15.88
CA SER A 520 -15.28 39.08 -16.52
C SER A 520 -13.91 39.36 -15.89
N SER A 521 -13.87 39.87 -14.65
CA SER A 521 -12.60 40.12 -13.95
C SER A 521 -11.95 38.81 -13.50
N ILE A 522 -10.63 38.73 -13.64
CA ILE A 522 -9.79 37.67 -13.09
C ILE A 522 -8.98 38.25 -11.94
N GLN A 523 -8.95 37.57 -10.80
CA GLN A 523 -8.26 38.00 -9.58
C GLN A 523 -7.41 36.86 -9.01
N ASP A 524 -6.34 37.22 -8.29
CA ASP A 524 -5.56 36.26 -7.52
C ASP A 524 -6.35 35.72 -6.33
N ILE A 525 -6.03 34.49 -5.91
CA ILE A 525 -6.55 33.94 -4.67
C ILE A 525 -5.78 34.59 -3.52
N PRO A 526 -6.46 35.21 -2.54
CA PRO A 526 -5.81 35.77 -1.36
C PRO A 526 -5.08 34.68 -0.57
N ASP A 527 -3.83 34.95 -0.16
CA ASP A 527 -3.07 34.05 0.70
C ASP A 527 -3.63 33.99 2.14
N ASP A 528 -3.28 32.94 2.87
CA ASP A 528 -3.79 32.70 4.23
C ASP A 528 -3.40 33.80 5.21
N GLU A 529 -2.26 34.48 5.02
CA GLU A 529 -1.83 35.61 5.85
C GLU A 529 -2.75 36.83 5.65
N SER A 530 -3.05 37.17 4.40
CA SER A 530 -3.97 38.25 4.03
C SER A 530 -5.38 37.97 4.54
N VAL A 531 -5.87 36.73 4.38
CA VAL A 531 -7.17 36.33 4.91
C VAL A 531 -7.16 36.38 6.43
N ALA A 532 -6.13 35.84 7.11
CA ALA A 532 -6.02 35.89 8.57
C ALA A 532 -5.97 37.33 9.11
N GLY A 533 -5.36 38.26 8.38
CA GLY A 533 -5.38 39.69 8.65
C GLY A 533 -6.80 40.25 8.70
N ILE A 534 -7.65 39.93 7.72
CA ILE A 534 -9.07 40.36 7.67
C ILE A 534 -9.86 39.80 8.86
N PHE A 535 -9.67 38.51 9.19
CA PHE A 535 -10.32 37.90 10.35
C PHE A 535 -9.83 38.51 11.68
N SER A 536 -8.55 38.87 11.76
CA SER A 536 -7.97 39.51 12.95
C SER A 536 -8.47 40.93 13.16
N GLU A 537 -8.60 41.72 12.09
CA GLU A 537 -9.16 43.07 12.14
C GLU A 537 -10.63 43.04 12.57
N ALA A 538 -11.41 42.10 12.03
CA ALA A 538 -12.80 41.90 12.39
C ALA A 538 -12.99 41.43 13.84
N SER A 539 -12.05 40.68 14.41
CA SER A 539 -12.12 40.21 15.81
C SER A 539 -11.71 41.28 16.82
N GLN A 540 -10.88 42.26 16.43
CA GLN A 540 -10.47 43.37 17.30
C GLN A 540 -11.59 44.39 17.55
N HIS A 541 -12.51 44.55 16.59
CA HIS A 541 -13.64 45.48 16.66
C HIS A 541 -14.92 44.79 17.14
N PHE A 542 -14.82 44.05 18.24
CA PHE A 542 -15.96 43.35 18.83
C PHE A 542 -16.87 44.33 19.59
N GLU A 543 -17.91 44.83 18.92
CA GLU A 543 -18.97 45.64 19.52
C GLU A 543 -20.17 44.76 19.88
N THR A 544 -20.83 45.05 21.00
CA THR A 544 -22.08 44.38 21.40
C THR A 544 -23.16 44.65 20.35
N CYS A 545 -23.45 43.65 19.52
CA CYS A 545 -24.37 43.77 18.40
C CYS A 545 -25.76 43.24 18.73
N TRP A 546 -26.80 43.87 18.19
CA TRP A 546 -28.15 43.29 18.20
C TRP A 546 -28.23 42.15 17.20
N SER A 547 -28.32 40.90 17.67
CA SER A 547 -28.53 39.76 16.77
C SER A 547 -29.96 39.81 16.20
N PRO A 548 -30.16 39.62 14.88
CA PRO A 548 -31.48 39.43 14.30
C PRO A 548 -32.23 38.29 14.99
N LYS A 549 -33.55 38.39 15.15
CA LYS A 549 -34.39 37.39 15.85
C LYS A 549 -34.31 35.95 15.32
N TRP A 550 -33.74 35.75 14.13
CA TRP A 550 -33.53 34.44 13.49
C TRP A 550 -32.15 33.84 13.78
N LEU A 551 -31.27 34.56 14.47
CA LEU A 551 -29.96 34.12 14.97
C LEU A 551 -29.98 34.08 16.51
N GLU A 552 -29.70 32.91 17.08
CA GLU A 552 -29.45 32.77 18.51
C GLU A 552 -27.99 33.14 18.78
N SER A 553 -27.72 34.14 19.62
CA SER A 553 -26.33 34.39 20.05
C SER A 553 -25.95 33.40 21.16
N ARG A 554 -24.89 32.63 20.93
CA ARG A 554 -24.24 31.79 21.95
C ARG A 554 -22.78 32.16 22.04
N GLN A 555 -22.37 32.59 23.23
CA GLN A 555 -20.99 32.92 23.50
C GLN A 555 -20.22 31.65 23.87
N ALA A 556 -19.16 31.34 23.11
CA ALA A 556 -18.26 30.23 23.38
C ALA A 556 -16.89 30.78 23.80
N ASN A 557 -16.38 30.33 24.95
CA ASN A 557 -15.03 30.64 25.40
C ASN A 557 -14.12 29.47 25.02
N LEU A 558 -13.19 29.70 24.08
CA LEU A 558 -12.19 28.70 23.69
C LEU A 558 -10.88 28.93 24.46
N PRO A 559 -10.31 27.90 25.11
CA PRO A 559 -8.97 28.00 25.68
C PRO A 559 -7.93 28.00 24.56
N ARG A 560 -7.14 29.07 24.42
CA ARG A 560 -5.98 29.10 23.52
C ARG A 560 -4.73 28.51 24.19
N SER A 561 -3.87 27.89 23.40
CA SER A 561 -2.53 27.48 23.81
C SER A 561 -1.61 28.70 23.98
N GLN A 562 -1.03 28.82 25.18
CA GLN A 562 0.07 29.72 25.62
C GLN A 562 -0.02 31.22 25.22
N GLY A 563 -0.35 32.07 26.20
CA GLY A 563 0.14 33.46 26.27
C GLY A 563 -0.85 34.59 25.97
N PHE A 564 -2.04 34.32 25.41
CA PHE A 564 -3.04 35.36 25.11
C PHE A 564 -4.31 35.23 25.98
N PRO A 565 -4.93 36.35 26.40
CA PRO A 565 -6.20 36.30 27.14
C PRO A 565 -7.32 35.71 26.27
N SER A 566 -8.22 34.95 26.90
CA SER A 566 -9.38 34.31 26.27
C SER A 566 -10.28 35.36 25.60
N GLN A 567 -10.47 35.24 24.28
CA GLN A 567 -11.39 36.08 23.50
C GLN A 567 -12.74 35.36 23.38
N ALA A 568 -13.83 36.10 23.59
CA ALA A 568 -15.18 35.56 23.50
C ALA A 568 -15.58 35.42 22.02
N LEU A 569 -15.98 34.21 21.60
CA LEU A 569 -16.47 33.93 20.27
C LEU A 569 -18.00 33.93 20.27
N ASP A 570 -18.62 34.68 19.36
CA ASP A 570 -20.07 34.64 19.17
C ASP A 570 -20.40 33.64 18.06
N VAL A 571 -20.89 32.46 18.47
CA VAL A 571 -21.44 31.45 17.58
C VAL A 571 -22.93 31.73 17.42
N LEU A 572 -23.35 32.06 16.20
CA LEU A 572 -24.71 32.47 15.87
C LEU A 572 -25.40 31.37 15.04
N PRO A 573 -25.93 30.30 15.66
CA PRO A 573 -26.73 29.31 14.96
C PRO A 573 -28.05 29.91 14.44
N CYS A 574 -28.45 29.49 13.25
CA CYS A 574 -29.73 29.88 12.65
C CYS A 574 -30.89 29.05 13.23
N VAL A 575 -31.73 29.68 14.05
CA VAL A 575 -32.74 29.02 14.93
C VAL A 575 -33.79 28.22 14.17
N GLN A 576 -34.12 28.60 12.93
CA GLN A 576 -35.22 28.00 12.16
C GLN A 576 -34.82 26.82 11.28
N LEU A 577 -33.53 26.63 10.97
CA LEU A 577 -33.05 25.46 10.22
C LEU A 577 -32.75 24.27 11.15
N LEU A 578 -32.61 24.50 12.46
CA LEU A 578 -32.45 23.46 13.49
C LEU A 578 -33.69 22.55 13.66
N PHE A 579 -34.85 22.93 13.11
CA PHE A 579 -36.11 22.21 13.25
C PHE A 579 -36.51 21.34 12.03
N GLN A 580 -35.70 21.30 10.97
CA GLN A 580 -35.89 20.37 9.86
C GLN A 580 -35.03 19.13 10.09
N LYS A 581 -35.66 17.96 10.14
CA LYS A 581 -35.06 16.69 10.57
C LYS A 581 -33.95 16.15 9.65
N GLU A 582 -33.68 16.80 8.52
CA GLU A 582 -32.61 16.46 7.59
C GLU A 582 -31.87 17.73 7.15
N ASN A 583 -30.54 17.70 7.35
CA ASN A 583 -29.49 18.55 6.78
C ASN A 583 -28.97 19.82 7.51
N LYS A 584 -27.67 19.68 7.87
CA LYS A 584 -26.55 20.63 7.71
C LYS A 584 -26.61 21.93 8.51
N ASP A 585 -26.01 21.88 9.70
CA ASP A 585 -25.76 23.03 10.57
C ASP A 585 -25.24 24.25 9.78
N PHE A 586 -25.99 25.35 9.91
CA PHE A 586 -25.70 26.63 9.28
C PHE A 586 -25.31 27.63 10.37
N ILE A 587 -24.03 28.01 10.40
CA ILE A 587 -23.45 28.80 11.48
C ILE A 587 -22.88 30.11 10.93
N PHE A 588 -23.21 31.21 11.59
CA PHE A 588 -22.53 32.47 11.41
C PHE A 588 -21.51 32.64 12.53
N LEU A 589 -20.27 32.97 12.19
CA LEU A 589 -19.19 33.17 13.17
C LEU A 589 -18.77 34.62 13.17
N ASN A 590 -18.90 35.27 14.33
CA ASN A 590 -18.40 36.62 14.57
C ASN A 590 -17.23 36.58 15.55
N GLY A 591 -16.15 37.28 15.22
CA GLY A 591 -14.97 37.42 16.09
C GLY A 591 -14.02 36.21 16.13
N SER A 592 -14.17 35.23 15.23
CA SER A 592 -13.23 34.11 15.09
C SER A 592 -11.96 34.49 14.33
N THR A 593 -10.86 33.78 14.57
CA THR A 593 -9.72 33.77 13.64
C THR A 593 -9.99 32.86 12.44
N LEU A 594 -9.16 32.97 11.40
CA LEU A 594 -9.20 32.07 10.25
C LEU A 594 -9.00 30.60 10.67
N GLU A 595 -8.05 30.34 11.58
CA GLU A 595 -7.75 29.00 12.08
C GLU A 595 -8.94 28.38 12.81
N GLU A 596 -9.57 29.14 13.71
CA GLU A 596 -10.78 28.71 14.42
C GLU A 596 -11.91 28.43 13.42
N THR A 597 -12.12 29.31 12.45
CA THR A 597 -13.13 29.14 11.39
C THR A 597 -12.90 27.86 10.60
N CYS A 598 -11.66 27.56 10.21
CA CYS A 598 -11.28 26.33 9.53
C CYS A 598 -11.51 25.07 10.39
N GLN A 599 -11.22 25.14 11.70
CA GLN A 599 -11.49 24.04 12.62
C GLN A 599 -13.00 23.76 12.76
N PHE A 600 -13.83 24.80 12.82
CA PHE A 600 -15.28 24.63 12.80
C PHE A 600 -15.76 24.07 11.46
N ALA A 601 -15.18 24.50 10.33
CA ALA A 601 -15.56 24.05 8.99
C ALA A 601 -15.29 22.55 8.76
N ALA A 602 -14.38 21.95 9.52
CA ALA A 602 -14.15 20.51 9.52
C ALA A 602 -15.30 19.69 10.14
N ARG A 603 -16.14 20.31 10.98
CA ARG A 603 -17.24 19.65 11.72
C ARG A 603 -18.62 20.08 11.24
N VAL A 604 -18.71 21.29 10.70
CA VAL A 604 -19.96 21.96 10.30
C VAL A 604 -19.94 22.23 8.81
N GLN A 605 -21.03 21.90 8.12
CA GLN A 605 -21.05 21.96 6.66
C GLN A 605 -21.13 23.37 6.08
N ASN A 606 -21.75 24.34 6.75
CA ASN A 606 -21.88 25.71 6.23
C ASN A 606 -21.50 26.75 7.29
N ILE A 607 -20.39 27.44 7.06
CA ILE A 607 -19.93 28.52 7.93
C ILE A 607 -19.84 29.81 7.14
N VAL A 608 -20.50 30.85 7.64
CA VAL A 608 -20.50 32.19 7.06
C VAL A 608 -19.81 33.14 8.05
N PRO A 609 -18.61 33.66 7.72
CA PRO A 609 -17.97 34.67 8.53
C PRO A 609 -18.74 35.99 8.49
N VAL A 610 -18.95 36.58 9.66
CA VAL A 610 -19.64 37.86 9.84
C VAL A 610 -18.81 38.79 10.70
N THR A 611 -19.09 40.08 10.60
CA THR A 611 -18.47 41.12 11.42
C THR A 611 -19.55 42.05 11.98
N SER A 612 -19.32 42.58 13.18
CA SER A 612 -20.14 43.61 13.80
C SER A 612 -19.58 45.00 13.47
N SER A 613 -20.38 45.85 12.84
CA SER A 613 -19.99 47.24 12.56
C SER A 613 -21.18 48.17 12.77
N GLY A 614 -21.05 49.19 13.63
CA GLY A 614 -22.10 50.19 13.84
C GLY A 614 -23.38 49.60 14.45
N GLY A 615 -23.25 48.61 15.34
CA GLY A 615 -24.37 47.95 16.02
C GLY A 615 -25.18 46.95 15.20
N HIS A 616 -24.76 46.63 13.97
CA HIS A 616 -25.39 45.64 13.08
C HIS A 616 -24.41 44.55 12.63
N LEU A 617 -24.93 43.34 12.38
CA LEU A 617 -24.17 42.23 11.80
C LEU A 617 -24.14 42.34 10.27
N ASN A 618 -22.94 42.28 9.69
CA ASN A 618 -22.71 42.27 8.26
C ASN A 618 -21.87 41.05 7.87
N LEU A 619 -21.85 40.70 6.58
CA LEU A 619 -20.90 39.72 6.05
C LEU A 619 -19.48 40.28 6.19
N LEU A 620 -18.51 39.39 6.42
CA LEU A 620 -17.10 39.76 6.39
C LEU A 620 -16.72 40.32 5.00
N ASP A 621 -15.68 41.15 4.93
CA ASP A 621 -15.20 41.72 3.67
C ASP A 621 -14.98 40.61 2.62
N LEU A 622 -15.53 40.79 1.41
CA LEU A 622 -15.48 39.79 0.33
C LEU A 622 -14.07 39.53 -0.23
N SER A 623 -13.06 40.25 0.26
CA SER A 623 -11.64 39.90 0.05
C SER A 623 -11.27 38.62 0.84
N ALA A 624 -12.07 38.22 1.82
CA ALA A 624 -12.04 36.91 2.47
C ALA A 624 -13.16 36.00 1.93
N PRO A 625 -13.07 34.68 2.12
CA PRO A 625 -14.15 33.78 1.74
C PRO A 625 -15.45 34.11 2.49
N PHE A 626 -16.56 34.27 1.77
CA PHE A 626 -17.87 34.54 2.39
C PHE A 626 -18.53 33.26 2.91
N LEU A 627 -18.05 32.09 2.49
CA LEU A 627 -18.59 30.79 2.88
C LEU A 627 -17.46 29.75 2.93
N PHE A 628 -17.46 28.95 4.00
CA PHE A 628 -16.61 27.77 4.19
C PHE A 628 -17.49 26.51 4.21
N ARG A 629 -17.09 25.49 3.45
CA ARG A 629 -17.70 24.15 3.46
C ARG A 629 -16.61 23.08 3.48
N GLY A 630 -16.36 22.47 4.64
CA GLY A 630 -15.21 21.58 4.78
C GLY A 630 -13.91 22.32 4.45
N ARG A 631 -13.13 21.79 3.49
CA ARG A 631 -11.91 22.44 2.97
C ARG A 631 -12.17 23.47 1.86
N LYS A 632 -13.39 23.55 1.31
CA LYS A 632 -13.72 24.49 0.23
C LYS A 632 -13.99 25.89 0.78
N ARG A 633 -13.39 26.89 0.13
CA ARG A 633 -13.56 28.32 0.40
C ARG A 633 -14.21 28.98 -0.81
N TYR A 634 -15.32 29.67 -0.60
CA TYR A 634 -16.06 30.34 -1.68
C TYR A 634 -15.89 31.86 -1.57
N TYR A 635 -15.59 32.50 -2.70
CA TYR A 635 -15.27 33.92 -2.79
C TYR A 635 -16.33 34.68 -3.57
N GLY A 636 -16.52 35.96 -3.20
CA GLY A 636 -17.49 36.86 -3.82
C GLY A 636 -16.80 38.01 -4.55
N CYS A 637 -17.30 38.41 -5.71
CA CYS A 637 -16.76 39.56 -6.44
C CYS A 637 -17.15 40.86 -5.74
N LYS A 638 -16.19 41.58 -5.16
CA LYS A 638 -16.41 42.83 -4.42
C LYS A 638 -17.11 43.93 -5.21
N GLN A 639 -16.86 44.02 -6.52
CA GLN A 639 -17.45 45.05 -7.39
C GLN A 639 -18.88 44.71 -7.85
N CYS A 640 -19.20 43.42 -7.95
CA CYS A 640 -20.45 42.94 -8.55
C CYS A 640 -21.50 42.51 -7.52
N SER A 641 -21.08 42.34 -6.27
CA SER A 641 -21.91 41.92 -5.15
C SER A 641 -22.57 43.11 -4.46
N ASP A 642 -23.84 42.98 -4.14
CA ASP A 642 -24.56 43.85 -3.19
C ASP A 642 -24.79 43.03 -1.92
N ALA A 643 -23.68 42.77 -1.21
CA ALA A 643 -23.62 41.79 -0.14
C ALA A 643 -24.39 42.29 1.08
N VAL A 644 -25.47 41.60 1.44
CA VAL A 644 -26.30 41.95 2.60
C VAL A 644 -26.59 40.71 3.42
N LEU A 645 -26.35 40.80 4.73
CA LEU A 645 -26.75 39.76 5.65
C LEU A 645 -28.29 39.78 5.80
N ARG A 646 -28.96 38.84 5.13
CA ARG A 646 -30.40 38.66 5.17
C ARG A 646 -30.74 37.25 5.63
N LYS A 647 -31.95 37.08 6.16
CA LYS A 647 -32.46 35.75 6.49
C LYS A 647 -32.55 34.92 5.19
N PRO A 648 -31.83 33.80 5.08
CA PRO A 648 -31.99 32.93 3.94
C PRO A 648 -33.36 32.24 4.01
N SER A 649 -34.12 32.30 2.92
CA SER A 649 -35.42 31.64 2.79
C SER A 649 -35.32 30.54 1.74
N PHE A 650 -35.19 29.29 2.18
CA PHE A 650 -35.12 28.11 1.31
C PHE A 650 -36.46 27.36 1.31
N GLY A 651 -36.81 26.74 0.18
CA GLY A 651 -37.93 25.80 0.11
C GLY A 651 -37.69 24.57 1.00
N ARG A 652 -38.76 23.92 1.50
CA ARG A 652 -38.66 22.74 2.39
C ARG A 652 -37.99 21.50 1.73
N GLU A 653 -37.80 21.51 0.41
CA GLU A 653 -37.24 20.41 -0.38
C GLU A 653 -36.02 20.83 -1.21
N GLU A 654 -35.51 22.06 -1.05
CA GLU A 654 -34.38 22.56 -1.84
C GLU A 654 -33.03 22.18 -1.21
N VAL A 655 -32.16 21.52 -1.99
CA VAL A 655 -30.77 21.25 -1.59
C VAL A 655 -30.01 22.57 -1.55
N ILE A 656 -29.58 23.01 -0.37
CA ILE A 656 -28.82 24.25 -0.18
C ILE A 656 -27.43 24.11 -0.83
N ASP A 657 -27.24 24.69 -2.01
CA ASP A 657 -25.95 24.80 -2.68
C ASP A 657 -25.31 26.19 -2.48
N GLU A 658 -24.04 26.34 -2.88
CA GLU A 658 -23.28 27.59 -2.76
C GLU A 658 -23.85 28.71 -3.64
N LYS A 659 -24.52 28.38 -4.76
CA LYS A 659 -25.12 29.34 -5.68
C LYS A 659 -26.37 29.96 -5.07
N LEU A 660 -27.21 29.16 -4.44
CA LEU A 660 -28.38 29.60 -3.68
C LEU A 660 -27.97 30.47 -2.50
N LEU A 661 -26.88 30.12 -1.80
CA LEU A 661 -26.35 30.94 -0.71
C LEU A 661 -25.80 32.28 -1.18
N ALA A 662 -24.99 32.26 -2.23
CA ALA A 662 -24.46 33.49 -2.81
C ALA A 662 -25.61 34.41 -3.25
N LYS A 663 -26.63 33.87 -3.92
CA LYS A 663 -27.84 34.62 -4.30
C LYS A 663 -28.62 35.16 -3.11
N ALA A 664 -28.80 34.37 -2.05
CA ALA A 664 -29.51 34.78 -0.84
C ALA A 664 -28.83 35.95 -0.12
N PHE A 665 -27.50 36.00 -0.19
CA PHE A 665 -26.67 37.04 0.41
C PHE A 665 -26.32 38.20 -0.54
N GLY A 666 -26.82 38.19 -1.78
CA GLY A 666 -26.48 39.22 -2.77
C GLY A 666 -25.02 39.18 -3.24
N VAL A 667 -24.34 38.05 -3.05
CA VAL A 667 -22.95 37.84 -3.42
C VAL A 667 -22.86 37.29 -4.85
N GLN A 668 -22.07 37.94 -5.69
CA GLN A 668 -21.68 37.42 -7.00
C GLN A 668 -20.56 36.38 -6.80
N LEU A 669 -20.93 35.10 -6.77
CA LEU A 669 -19.98 33.99 -6.61
C LEU A 669 -18.92 34.01 -7.71
N MET A 670 -17.65 33.93 -7.30
CA MET A 670 -16.51 33.76 -8.19
C MET A 670 -16.21 32.28 -8.42
N GLN A 671 -15.67 31.96 -9.59
CA GLN A 671 -15.33 30.61 -10.01
C GLN A 671 -13.82 30.42 -10.04
N PHE A 672 -13.34 29.26 -9.59
CA PHE A 672 -11.94 28.91 -9.78
C PHE A 672 -11.68 28.63 -11.27
N VAL A 673 -10.60 29.19 -11.79
CA VAL A 673 -10.11 28.93 -13.15
C VAL A 673 -8.60 28.72 -13.12
N LEU A 674 -8.10 27.85 -13.99
CA LEU A 674 -6.67 27.76 -14.25
C LEU A 674 -6.34 28.69 -15.42
N LEU A 675 -5.28 29.48 -15.30
CA LEU A 675 -4.81 30.38 -16.33
C LEU A 675 -3.30 30.21 -16.48
N MET A 676 -2.89 29.77 -17.65
CA MET A 676 -1.49 29.66 -18.01
C MET A 676 -1.23 30.29 -19.38
N LYS A 677 -0.04 30.84 -19.54
CA LYS A 677 0.54 31.24 -20.81
C LYS A 677 1.63 30.23 -21.16
N LEU A 678 1.57 29.65 -22.34
CA LEU A 678 2.47 28.62 -22.83
C LEU A 678 3.20 29.16 -24.06
N GLU A 679 4.53 29.05 -24.08
CA GLU A 679 5.34 29.36 -25.25
C GLU A 679 5.60 28.07 -26.03
N LEU A 680 4.94 27.91 -27.17
CA LEU A 680 5.07 26.75 -28.05
C LEU A 680 6.20 26.98 -29.06
N GLN A 681 6.87 25.92 -29.48
CA GLN A 681 7.92 25.95 -30.49
C GLN A 681 7.78 24.80 -31.48
N ASP A 682 7.94 25.07 -32.78
CA ASP A 682 8.16 24.04 -33.79
C ASP A 682 9.50 24.30 -34.53
N THR A 683 9.73 23.59 -35.63
CA THR A 683 10.95 23.78 -36.44
C THR A 683 10.99 25.11 -37.19
N THR A 684 9.89 25.87 -37.20
CA THR A 684 9.72 27.09 -38.01
C THR A 684 9.67 28.36 -37.18
N ASP A 685 9.05 28.37 -36.00
CA ASP A 685 8.85 29.57 -35.19
C ASP A 685 8.46 29.23 -33.71
N THR A 686 8.23 30.26 -32.90
CA THR A 686 7.61 30.18 -31.56
C THR A 686 6.27 30.92 -31.49
N LEU A 687 5.38 30.49 -30.59
CA LEU A 687 4.06 31.10 -30.43
C LEU A 687 3.56 31.08 -28.98
N ASP A 688 3.15 32.24 -28.48
CA ASP A 688 2.47 32.37 -27.19
C ASP A 688 0.99 31.97 -27.32
N VAL A 689 0.56 31.05 -26.46
CA VAL A 689 -0.84 30.59 -26.38
C VAL A 689 -1.35 30.62 -24.94
N PHE A 690 -2.64 30.87 -24.77
CA PHE A 690 -3.30 30.81 -23.47
C PHE A 690 -4.00 29.46 -23.26
N LEU A 691 -4.00 28.99 -22.02
CA LEU A 691 -4.75 27.84 -21.58
C LEU A 691 -5.67 28.27 -20.42
N MET A 692 -6.98 28.34 -20.71
CA MET A 692 -8.00 28.76 -19.74
C MET A 692 -9.33 27.99 -19.90
N LYS A 693 -10.02 28.09 -21.05
CA LYS A 693 -11.38 27.52 -21.18
C LYS A 693 -11.42 25.99 -21.19
N HIS A 694 -10.35 25.32 -21.60
CA HIS A 694 -10.26 23.87 -21.71
C HIS A 694 -9.17 23.30 -20.80
N THR A 695 -8.81 23.99 -19.73
CA THR A 695 -7.82 23.51 -18.75
C THR A 695 -8.23 22.18 -18.13
N GLU A 696 -9.52 22.02 -17.84
CA GLU A 696 -10.05 20.79 -17.24
C GLU A 696 -9.85 19.59 -18.16
N LEU A 697 -10.06 19.78 -19.47
CA LEU A 697 -9.80 18.76 -20.47
C LEU A 697 -8.31 18.54 -20.71
N PHE A 698 -7.49 19.58 -20.60
CA PHE A 698 -6.06 19.52 -20.85
C PHE A 698 -5.31 18.75 -19.76
N PHE A 699 -5.63 19.01 -18.49
CA PHE A 699 -5.01 18.34 -17.33
C PHE A 699 -5.81 17.14 -16.79
N SER A 700 -7.05 16.95 -17.24
CA SER A 700 -8.03 16.05 -16.63
C SER A 700 -8.27 16.34 -15.15
N VAL A 701 -8.24 17.64 -14.79
CA VAL A 701 -8.36 18.17 -13.42
C VAL A 701 -9.18 19.45 -13.45
N SER A 702 -10.26 19.53 -12.67
CA SER A 702 -11.02 20.78 -12.54
C SER A 702 -10.29 21.82 -11.70
N ALA A 703 -10.51 23.10 -11.99
CA ALA A 703 -9.93 24.18 -11.19
C ALA A 703 -10.46 24.18 -9.73
N GLU A 704 -11.69 23.70 -9.52
CA GLU A 704 -12.25 23.50 -8.18
C GLU A 704 -11.57 22.36 -7.42
N GLU A 705 -11.18 21.27 -8.06
CA GLU A 705 -10.42 20.20 -7.41
C GLU A 705 -8.99 20.66 -7.11
N ALA A 706 -8.35 21.36 -8.05
CA ALA A 706 -7.02 21.93 -7.86
C ALA A 706 -6.97 22.94 -6.71
N SER A 707 -8.08 23.57 -6.31
CA SER A 707 -8.09 24.50 -5.17
C SER A 707 -8.05 23.83 -3.79
N ILE A 708 -8.36 22.53 -3.70
CA ILE A 708 -8.47 21.81 -2.41
C ILE A 708 -7.72 20.47 -2.35
N SER A 709 -7.31 19.91 -3.49
CA SER A 709 -6.73 18.57 -3.60
C SER A 709 -5.27 18.63 -4.02
N GLU A 710 -4.38 18.17 -3.14
CA GLU A 710 -2.95 18.07 -3.44
C GLU A 710 -2.68 17.09 -4.60
N THR A 711 -3.46 16.02 -4.75
CA THR A 711 -3.31 15.10 -5.89
C THR A 711 -3.61 15.77 -7.22
N ALA A 712 -4.64 16.62 -7.26
CA ALA A 712 -4.97 17.41 -8.45
C ALA A 712 -3.82 18.37 -8.80
N GLN A 713 -3.23 18.99 -7.78
CA GLN A 713 -2.09 19.90 -7.89
C GLN A 713 -0.80 19.18 -8.36
N ASN A 714 -0.55 18.00 -7.82
CA ASN A 714 0.58 17.13 -8.17
C ASN A 714 0.43 16.62 -9.61
N ARG A 715 -0.78 16.28 -10.05
CA ARG A 715 -1.05 15.91 -11.46
C ARG A 715 -0.71 17.04 -12.42
N ILE A 716 -1.14 18.27 -12.14
CA ILE A 716 -0.78 19.45 -12.94
C ILE A 716 0.74 19.63 -12.97
N SER A 717 1.41 19.53 -11.81
CA SER A 717 2.86 19.66 -11.70
C SER A 717 3.63 18.58 -12.45
N GLN A 718 3.19 17.33 -12.37
CA GLN A 718 3.76 16.21 -13.11
C GLN A 718 3.64 16.41 -14.62
N ILE A 719 2.45 16.76 -15.11
CA ILE A 719 2.24 17.05 -16.53
C ILE A 719 3.18 18.17 -16.98
N MET A 720 3.23 19.29 -16.26
CA MET A 720 4.09 20.42 -16.65
C MET A 720 5.58 20.07 -16.61
N ASN A 721 6.04 19.27 -15.65
CA ASN A 721 7.41 18.78 -15.57
C ASN A 721 7.77 17.84 -16.73
N ILE A 722 6.81 17.06 -17.24
CA ILE A 722 7.06 16.21 -18.40
C ILE A 722 7.06 17.03 -19.69
N LEU A 723 6.17 18.01 -19.82
CA LEU A 723 6.07 18.86 -21.01
C LEU A 723 7.23 19.85 -21.15
N CYS A 724 7.67 20.44 -20.03
CA CYS A 724 8.73 21.45 -19.97
C CYS A 724 9.63 21.14 -18.77
N PRO A 725 10.51 20.13 -18.88
CA PRO A 725 11.36 19.70 -17.78
C PRO A 725 12.36 20.82 -17.36
N PRO A 726 12.69 20.92 -16.06
CA PRO A 726 13.52 22.01 -15.55
C PRO A 726 14.94 22.01 -16.14
N GLU A 727 15.52 23.21 -16.29
CA GLU A 727 16.84 23.42 -16.89
C GLU A 727 17.92 22.57 -16.18
N GLY A 728 18.61 21.72 -16.94
CA GLY A 728 19.65 20.82 -16.42
C GLY A 728 19.24 19.34 -16.33
N SER A 729 17.96 19.01 -16.56
CA SER A 729 17.49 17.64 -16.68
C SER A 729 17.81 17.02 -18.06
N VAL A 730 18.02 15.70 -18.12
CA VAL A 730 18.43 14.96 -19.34
C VAL A 730 17.24 14.71 -20.30
N GLY A 731 16.03 15.17 -19.96
CA GLY A 731 14.80 14.91 -20.72
C GLY A 731 14.66 15.81 -21.96
N GLN A 732 14.38 15.20 -23.12
CA GLN A 732 13.98 15.95 -24.32
C GLN A 732 12.52 16.40 -24.21
N HIS A 733 12.20 17.62 -24.65
CA HIS A 733 10.83 18.13 -24.69
C HIS A 733 9.96 17.24 -25.60
N PRO A 734 8.80 16.73 -25.14
CA PRO A 734 7.94 15.91 -25.98
C PRO A 734 7.27 16.75 -27.07
N TRP A 735 7.04 16.13 -28.23
CA TRP A 735 6.20 16.72 -29.28
C TRP A 735 4.72 16.50 -28.94
N LEU A 736 3.92 17.56 -29.08
CA LEU A 736 2.52 17.66 -28.74
C LEU A 736 1.71 17.97 -30.00
N ASP A 737 0.62 17.25 -30.22
CA ASP A 737 -0.37 17.57 -31.25
C ASP A 737 -1.52 18.35 -30.58
N LEU A 738 -1.55 19.67 -30.82
CA LEU A 738 -2.47 20.60 -30.16
C LEU A 738 -3.49 21.19 -31.14
N CYS A 739 -4.71 21.42 -30.66
CA CYS A 739 -5.69 22.28 -31.34
C CYS A 739 -5.67 23.69 -30.74
N LEU A 740 -5.55 24.70 -31.59
CA LEU A 740 -5.51 26.11 -31.24
C LEU A 740 -6.67 26.85 -31.87
N THR A 741 -7.36 27.71 -31.12
CA THR A 741 -8.32 28.67 -31.67
C THR A 741 -7.68 30.05 -31.69
N ALA A 742 -7.65 30.69 -32.85
CA ALA A 742 -7.25 32.08 -32.99
C ALA A 742 -8.43 33.02 -32.70
N TYR A 743 -8.16 34.14 -32.03
CA TYR A 743 -9.16 35.18 -31.76
C TYR A 743 -8.50 36.56 -31.67
N ARG A 744 -9.29 37.62 -31.90
CA ARG A 744 -8.86 39.00 -31.62
C ARG A 744 -9.44 39.47 -30.29
N PRO A 745 -8.64 40.06 -29.39
CA PRO A 745 -9.15 40.67 -28.18
C PRO A 745 -9.99 41.91 -28.54
N GLU A 746 -11.21 41.99 -28.01
CA GLU A 746 -12.05 43.19 -28.10
C GLU A 746 -11.62 44.16 -26.99
N GLY A 747 -11.01 45.31 -27.36
CA GLY A 747 -10.76 46.39 -26.39
C GLY A 747 -9.51 47.24 -26.59
N ASP A 748 -8.52 46.80 -27.37
CA ASP A 748 -7.31 47.60 -27.65
C ASP A 748 -7.30 48.03 -29.13
N GLU A 749 -7.83 49.21 -29.41
CA GLU A 749 -7.82 49.84 -30.75
C GLU A 749 -6.40 50.09 -31.33
N GLY A 750 -5.33 49.74 -30.58
CA GLY A 750 -3.93 49.92 -30.97
C GLY A 750 -3.11 48.63 -31.17
N GLN A 751 -3.59 47.45 -30.78
CA GLN A 751 -2.87 46.18 -30.95
C GLN A 751 -3.68 45.20 -31.80
N ASN A 752 -3.39 45.17 -33.12
CA ASN A 752 -3.86 44.14 -34.06
C ASN A 752 -3.21 42.77 -33.80
N GLN A 753 -2.98 42.40 -32.53
CA GLN A 753 -2.32 41.15 -32.17
C GLN A 753 -3.36 40.03 -32.08
N THR A 754 -3.17 39.00 -32.89
CA THR A 754 -3.99 37.79 -32.84
C THR A 754 -3.54 36.96 -31.64
N CYS A 755 -4.48 36.59 -30.77
CA CYS A 755 -4.23 35.70 -29.65
C CYS A 755 -4.64 34.27 -30.00
N TYR A 756 -4.02 33.30 -29.34
CA TYR A 756 -4.27 31.89 -29.57
C TYR A 756 -4.60 31.22 -28.24
N GLN A 757 -5.58 30.32 -28.26
CA GLN A 757 -5.97 29.56 -27.08
C GLN A 757 -5.99 28.06 -27.39
N ILE A 758 -5.48 27.24 -26.47
CA ILE A 758 -5.62 25.79 -26.56
C ILE A 758 -7.09 25.40 -26.40
N CYS A 759 -7.55 24.49 -27.26
CA CYS A 759 -8.88 23.92 -27.23
C CYS A 759 -8.86 22.42 -27.56
N ASN A 760 -9.89 21.68 -27.16
CA ASN A 760 -10.16 20.29 -27.57
C ASN A 760 -8.94 19.34 -27.57
N THR A 761 -8.05 19.51 -26.58
CA THR A 761 -6.80 18.75 -26.47
C THR A 761 -6.68 18.23 -25.06
N THR A 762 -6.41 16.93 -24.93
CA THR A 762 -6.19 16.25 -23.65
C THR A 762 -4.81 15.60 -23.65
N ILE A 763 -4.10 15.71 -22.53
CA ILE A 763 -2.79 15.11 -22.34
C ILE A 763 -2.95 13.79 -21.60
N PHE A 764 -2.35 12.75 -22.17
CA PHE A 764 -2.22 11.43 -21.58
C PHE A 764 -0.76 11.19 -21.24
N THR A 765 -0.55 10.79 -20.01
CA THR A 765 0.72 10.22 -19.54
C THR A 765 0.62 8.70 -19.60
N GLN A 766 1.74 7.95 -19.63
CA GLN A 766 1.71 6.47 -19.67
C GLN A 766 0.98 5.81 -18.48
N SER A 767 0.63 6.59 -17.45
CA SER A 767 -0.23 6.25 -16.31
C SER A 767 -1.72 6.49 -16.53
N ASP A 768 -2.14 7.12 -17.64
CA ASP A 768 -3.54 7.30 -17.99
C ASP A 768 -4.00 6.13 -18.89
N PRO A 769 -5.08 5.41 -18.54
CA PRO A 769 -5.56 4.29 -19.35
C PRO A 769 -6.10 4.80 -20.69
N THR A 770 -5.54 4.29 -21.79
CA THR A 770 -6.05 4.48 -23.17
C THR A 770 -7.40 3.84 -23.39
#